data_AF-A0A9N9S595-F1
#
_entry.id   AF-A0A9N9S595-F1
#
_cell.length_a   1.000
_cell.length_b   1.000
_cell.length_c   1.000
_cell.angle_alpha   90.00
_cell.angle_beta   90.00
_cell.angle_gamma   90.00
#
_symmetry.space_group_name_H-M   'P 1'
#
loop_
_entity.id
_entity.type
_entity.pdbx_description
1 polymer ?
#
loop_
_entity_poly.entity_id
_entity_poly.type
_entity_poly.pdbx_seq_one_letter_code
_entity_poly.pdbx_strand_id
1 'polypeptide(L)'
;MSEYIIEEVLEGDIPTTELSEFVEAEEIPVVEDEDYDFDGDSIADSDYKVSGDDSEEEEVKQRLKKAASKSKKPRKVKKQRQKGGSTEKLQSILLRKFMNEEISYTEYASRMSEMSFDDVPDDDQSDDSDDDTVVKKIKTRSKQQAEKAETHHAKKSKRALSSALQGLMGEANLCFARGDSAMCEKLCLEIIRQEPMAGEPYITLSQIYESTDEQKYLHLLLLAAHLSSTSLQWIQVSEAFVDRGNLKQASYCYAKATRCDPKNLSIRMQRLEILEKLGDKKHFLHCSFCMLGFIPKEDHEFLIDRAEFVAKKYMEEGLISKSLEAMLKVYKKVPEYFKADKLHSLIELLISNKKFYKCLEILMSHTGLKLKAKQEVKGKEIYEFSDLEIPKNMLMDLRTKMCICLIHLNADDLVPVLIDNVLLYIDVENGGDCYLDIAEALILKSNFPGALRLLDPLVKSKTYSLAAVWLKHADCLRVMDKYPEAIESYKIVVELSQHNDARLTLAALLKHEGRMTEALDALTQDPQTENMSTELLKEKCLLLRDLGRIDEYLQFGYMMLLRHCVHYRSRQEVQIVSNFTRTNDRLNELKNLRKNREEVIDDVDTPEFSKQDEPTVSDDWTLFCDLINTAWKHKKFIHLQRISFAGMSSRRLQSHVREIDFMGVIACLFNKEDVFGYNKIREFLGSDRDKPRFWNLFNLIVYVTQDTRYHRFIIRMFDRNTSYASNIPPLVYMMIANYFLLSNSYKFALNHYDEIYKRFQIPMVAMILAILYSQIANQKYTTRKQNLLVQAMYYMERYQKSREPEAMAEILYNTGRLYHQMGIISVAKDYYERALKVTNPLIEQYPDILDLKMEIAYNLHIIYKQTGNKHMARKILYDHIVI
;
A
#
# COMPACT_ATOMS: atom_id res chain seq x y z
N MET A 1 -75.16 40.87 40.25
CA MET A 1 -75.89 40.70 38.98
C MET A 1 -75.11 39.65 38.19
N SER A 2 -75.54 38.41 37.99
CA SER A 2 -76.81 37.72 38.18
C SER A 2 -76.48 36.23 38.33
N GLU A 3 -77.10 35.56 39.31
CA GLU A 3 -77.06 34.11 39.48
C GLU A 3 -77.68 33.41 38.28
N TYR A 4 -77.08 32.29 37.86
CA TYR A 4 -77.81 31.13 37.35
C TYR A 4 -77.12 29.87 37.88
N ILE A 5 -77.85 29.15 38.72
CA ILE A 5 -77.59 27.78 39.17
C ILE A 5 -78.27 26.85 38.15
N ILE A 6 -77.55 25.85 37.65
CA ILE A 6 -78.08 24.58 37.07
C ILE A 6 -77.00 23.51 37.40
N GLU A 7 -77.14 22.83 38.54
CA GLU A 7 -77.61 21.43 38.70
C GLU A 7 -76.62 20.35 38.20
N GLU A 8 -76.17 19.51 39.14
CA GLU A 8 -75.43 18.27 38.89
C GLU A 8 -76.33 17.30 38.13
N VAL A 9 -75.87 16.83 36.97
CA VAL A 9 -76.50 15.73 36.24
C VAL A 9 -76.14 14.43 36.95
N LEU A 10 -77.12 13.80 37.58
CA LEU A 10 -77.07 12.42 38.06
C LEU A 10 -77.03 11.46 36.85
N GLU A 11 -76.43 10.28 37.01
CA GLU A 11 -76.20 9.22 35.99
C GLU A 11 -77.47 8.66 35.29
N GLY A 12 -78.63 9.33 35.37
CA GLY A 12 -79.92 8.87 34.87
C GLY A 12 -80.50 9.56 33.63
N ASP A 13 -79.91 10.66 33.13
CA ASP A 13 -80.51 11.46 32.04
C ASP A 13 -79.79 11.31 30.68
N ILE A 14 -79.64 10.06 30.22
CA ILE A 14 -79.36 9.77 28.80
C ILE A 14 -80.62 9.11 28.22
N PRO A 15 -81.24 9.66 27.16
CA PRO A 15 -82.40 9.05 26.53
C PRO A 15 -82.07 7.62 26.07
N THR A 16 -82.94 6.66 26.39
CA THR A 16 -82.76 5.24 26.01
C THR A 16 -82.69 4.99 24.50
N THR A 17 -82.98 6.01 23.68
CA THR A 17 -82.85 6.00 22.23
C THR A 17 -81.43 6.33 21.73
N GLU A 18 -80.55 6.90 22.55
CA GLU A 18 -79.12 7.11 22.22
C GLU A 18 -78.21 5.97 22.71
N LEU A 19 -78.74 5.03 23.50
CA LEU A 19 -78.09 3.79 23.91
C LEU A 19 -78.31 2.62 22.93
N SER A 20 -79.14 2.82 21.88
CA SER A 20 -79.52 1.76 20.93
C SER A 20 -78.77 1.80 19.58
N GLU A 21 -77.79 2.68 19.39
CA GLU A 21 -76.90 2.66 18.20
C GLU A 21 -75.56 1.95 18.43
N PHE A 22 -75.34 1.37 19.62
CA PHE A 22 -74.27 0.42 19.86
C PHE A 22 -74.86 -0.98 19.99
N VAL A 23 -74.97 -1.68 18.86
CA VAL A 23 -75.16 -3.14 18.86
C VAL A 23 -73.89 -3.75 19.47
N GLU A 24 -74.08 -4.58 20.49
CA GLU A 24 -73.05 -5.46 21.06
C GLU A 24 -72.32 -6.19 19.93
N ALA A 25 -71.09 -5.75 19.64
CA ALA A 25 -70.18 -6.54 18.83
C ALA A 25 -69.62 -7.63 19.75
N GLU A 26 -69.93 -8.88 19.38
CA GLU A 26 -69.50 -10.11 20.04
C GLU A 26 -68.01 -10.09 20.40
N GLU A 27 -67.66 -10.79 21.49
CA GLU A 27 -66.28 -11.02 21.91
C GLU A 27 -65.41 -11.42 20.70
N ILE A 28 -64.49 -10.53 20.34
CA ILE A 28 -63.47 -10.85 19.34
C ILE A 28 -62.65 -12.00 19.94
N PRO A 29 -62.60 -13.17 19.28
CA PRO A 29 -61.85 -14.31 19.79
C PRO A 29 -60.39 -13.92 19.94
N VAL A 30 -59.80 -14.31 21.07
CA VAL A 30 -58.36 -14.32 21.27
C VAL A 30 -57.75 -15.09 20.09
N VAL A 31 -57.16 -14.36 19.15
CA VAL A 31 -56.25 -14.95 18.18
C VAL A 31 -55.04 -15.34 19.01
N GLU A 32 -54.86 -16.66 19.16
CA GLU A 32 -53.61 -17.26 19.58
C GLU A 32 -52.51 -16.67 18.69
N ASP A 33 -51.67 -15.82 19.27
CA ASP A 33 -50.43 -15.40 18.61
C ASP A 33 -49.64 -16.69 18.35
N GLU A 34 -49.46 -17.01 17.06
CA GLU A 34 -48.63 -18.10 16.60
C GLU A 34 -47.25 -17.99 17.28
N ASP A 35 -46.94 -19.01 18.08
CA ASP A 35 -45.62 -19.26 18.64
C ASP A 35 -44.59 -19.25 17.50
N TYR A 36 -43.87 -18.14 17.36
CA TYR A 36 -42.53 -18.20 16.78
C TYR A 36 -41.62 -18.83 17.84
N ASP A 37 -41.55 -20.16 17.78
CA ASP A 37 -40.50 -20.98 18.40
C ASP A 37 -39.12 -20.42 17.99
N PHE A 38 -38.59 -19.53 18.83
CA PHE A 38 -37.15 -19.36 18.92
C PHE A 38 -36.68 -20.42 19.90
N ASP A 39 -36.25 -21.57 19.36
CA ASP A 39 -35.62 -22.68 20.09
C ASP A 39 -34.52 -22.14 21.00
N GLY A 40 -34.90 -21.87 22.23
CA GLY A 40 -34.03 -21.61 23.37
C GLY A 40 -33.60 -22.92 24.00
N ASP A 41 -33.00 -23.81 23.22
CA ASP A 41 -32.39 -25.04 23.73
C ASP A 41 -30.90 -25.04 23.41
N SER A 42 -30.09 -24.65 24.41
CA SER A 42 -28.77 -25.20 24.73
C SER A 42 -27.98 -24.28 25.67
N ILE A 43 -28.50 -24.07 26.89
CA ILE A 43 -27.62 -23.84 28.04
C ILE A 43 -28.03 -24.84 29.10
N ALA A 44 -27.57 -26.08 28.89
CA ALA A 44 -27.54 -27.09 29.92
C ALA A 44 -26.12 -27.16 30.48
N ASP A 45 -26.05 -27.10 31.81
CA ASP A 45 -24.91 -27.47 32.64
C ASP A 45 -24.20 -28.72 32.10
N SER A 46 -22.86 -28.67 32.04
CA SER A 46 -22.06 -29.87 32.19
C SER A 46 -20.74 -29.56 32.89
N ASP A 47 -20.75 -29.95 34.17
CA ASP A 47 -19.66 -30.57 34.91
C ASP A 47 -18.23 -30.36 34.42
N TYR A 48 -17.51 -29.56 35.22
CA TYR A 48 -16.07 -29.62 35.35
C TYR A 48 -15.61 -31.05 35.69
N LYS A 49 -15.18 -31.80 34.67
CA LYS A 49 -14.23 -32.91 34.82
C LYS A 49 -12.85 -32.43 34.41
N VAL A 50 -12.00 -32.29 35.42
CA VAL A 50 -10.55 -32.20 35.29
C VAL A 50 -10.06 -33.56 34.83
N SER A 51 -9.78 -33.68 33.53
CA SER A 51 -8.89 -34.70 32.98
C SER A 51 -7.78 -33.97 32.25
N GLY A 52 -6.60 -33.95 32.88
CA GLY A 52 -5.37 -33.57 32.21
C GLY A 52 -5.05 -34.58 31.12
N ASP A 53 -4.70 -34.06 29.95
CA ASP A 53 -3.74 -34.73 29.08
C ASP A 53 -2.94 -33.67 28.34
N ASP A 54 -1.69 -33.58 28.76
CA ASP A 54 -0.59 -32.85 28.17
C ASP A 54 -0.25 -33.47 26.81
N SER A 55 -0.70 -32.90 25.68
CA SER A 55 -0.20 -33.36 24.38
C SER A 55 -0.24 -32.34 23.23
N GLU A 56 -0.29 -31.04 23.51
CA GLU A 56 -0.13 -30.01 22.46
C GLU A 56 0.91 -28.92 22.79
N GLU A 57 1.80 -29.19 23.76
CA GLU A 57 3.01 -28.37 23.97
C GLU A 57 4.31 -29.02 23.42
N GLU A 58 4.27 -30.23 22.87
CA GLU A 58 5.44 -30.93 22.31
C GLU A 58 5.71 -30.57 20.83
N GLU A 59 4.71 -30.18 20.04
CA GLU A 59 4.91 -29.95 18.60
C GLU A 59 5.40 -28.54 18.23
N VAL A 60 5.19 -27.55 19.10
CA VAL A 60 5.73 -26.19 18.94
C VAL A 60 7.11 -26.04 19.62
N LYS A 61 7.39 -26.84 20.66
CA LYS A 61 8.71 -26.87 21.33
C LYS A 61 9.78 -27.66 20.55
N GLN A 62 9.42 -28.52 19.59
CA GLN A 62 10.39 -29.17 18.69
C GLN A 62 10.81 -28.32 17.48
N ARG A 63 10.03 -27.30 17.09
CA ARG A 63 10.39 -26.39 15.97
C ARG A 63 11.21 -25.16 16.39
N LEU A 64 11.29 -24.85 17.69
CA LEU A 64 12.06 -23.71 18.21
C LEU A 64 13.35 -24.06 18.96
N LYS A 65 13.79 -25.33 18.97
CA LYS A 65 15.05 -25.78 19.62
C LYS A 65 16.20 -26.19 18.67
N LYS A 66 16.07 -26.01 17.35
CA LYS A 66 17.19 -26.18 16.39
C LYS A 66 17.82 -24.89 15.88
N ALA A 67 17.46 -23.74 16.48
CA ALA A 67 17.97 -22.43 16.09
C ALA A 67 18.47 -21.62 17.29
N ALA A 68 19.45 -22.12 18.05
CA ALA A 68 20.39 -21.30 18.83
C ALA A 68 21.36 -22.18 19.65
N SER A 69 22.40 -22.73 19.02
CA SER A 69 23.69 -22.88 19.70
C SER A 69 24.83 -22.97 18.68
N LYS A 70 25.39 -21.80 18.37
CA LYS A 70 26.84 -21.52 18.30
C LYS A 70 27.04 -20.18 17.60
N SER A 71 27.10 -19.13 18.42
CA SER A 71 27.78 -17.90 18.07
C SER A 71 29.28 -18.19 17.91
N LYS A 72 29.90 -17.69 16.83
CA LYS A 72 31.30 -17.25 16.86
C LYS A 72 31.62 -16.34 15.66
N LYS A 73 32.08 -15.15 16.04
CA LYS A 73 32.72 -14.01 15.36
C LYS A 73 33.45 -14.26 14.03
N PRO A 74 33.59 -13.22 13.19
CA PRO A 74 33.99 -13.34 11.79
C PRO A 74 35.50 -13.57 11.67
N ARG A 75 35.88 -14.64 10.98
CA ARG A 75 37.25 -14.85 10.49
C ARG A 75 37.29 -14.59 8.99
N LYS A 76 38.18 -13.67 8.60
CA LYS A 76 38.64 -13.39 7.24
C LYS A 76 38.87 -14.69 6.47
N VAL A 77 38.02 -14.98 5.49
CA VAL A 77 38.29 -16.01 4.47
C VAL A 77 38.89 -15.30 3.26
N LYS A 78 40.18 -15.54 3.04
CA LYS A 78 40.86 -15.24 1.78
C LYS A 78 40.04 -15.90 0.65
N LYS A 79 39.46 -15.12 -0.27
CA LYS A 79 39.09 -15.61 -1.60
C LYS A 79 40.37 -16.06 -2.28
N GLN A 80 40.67 -17.35 -2.22
CA GLN A 80 41.59 -17.97 -3.17
C GLN A 80 40.87 -17.95 -4.53
N ARG A 81 41.38 -17.12 -5.44
CA ARG A 81 41.17 -17.27 -6.88
C ARG A 81 41.50 -18.71 -7.25
N GLN A 82 40.50 -19.54 -7.52
CA GLN A 82 40.71 -20.80 -8.25
C GLN A 82 40.78 -20.46 -9.73
N LYS A 83 41.95 -20.73 -10.31
CA LYS A 83 42.23 -20.61 -11.74
C LYS A 83 41.31 -21.55 -12.53
N GLY A 84 40.79 -21.09 -13.67
CA GLY A 84 40.12 -21.91 -14.67
C GLY A 84 40.97 -23.13 -15.02
N GLY A 85 40.35 -24.32 -14.96
CA GLY A 85 41.02 -25.61 -15.15
C GLY A 85 40.40 -26.80 -14.42
N SER A 86 39.19 -26.67 -13.84
CA SER A 86 38.51 -27.74 -13.11
C SER A 86 37.79 -28.74 -14.03
N THR A 87 37.14 -28.27 -15.11
CA THR A 87 36.22 -29.09 -15.93
C THR A 87 36.93 -30.12 -16.81
N GLU A 88 38.01 -29.76 -17.52
CA GLU A 88 38.78 -30.72 -18.33
C GLU A 88 39.49 -31.78 -17.48
N LYS A 89 39.94 -31.41 -16.27
CA LYS A 89 40.49 -32.35 -15.31
C LYS A 89 39.41 -33.31 -14.82
N LEU A 90 38.22 -32.81 -14.46
CA LEU A 90 37.07 -33.63 -14.06
C LEU A 90 36.59 -34.56 -15.19
N GLN A 91 36.54 -34.09 -16.44
CA GLN A 91 36.25 -34.91 -17.62
C GLN A 91 37.28 -36.02 -17.80
N SER A 92 38.57 -35.71 -17.68
CA SER A 92 39.64 -36.72 -17.76
C SER A 92 39.64 -37.71 -16.59
N ILE A 93 39.10 -37.31 -15.43
CA ILE A 93 38.94 -38.16 -14.25
C ILE A 93 37.72 -39.07 -14.41
N LEU A 94 36.58 -38.54 -14.86
CA LEU A 94 35.38 -39.31 -15.14
C LEU A 94 35.62 -40.34 -16.24
N LEU A 95 36.33 -39.95 -17.31
CA LEU A 95 36.77 -40.87 -18.35
C LEU A 95 37.64 -41.98 -17.76
N ARG A 96 38.63 -41.65 -16.92
CA ARG A 96 39.44 -42.68 -16.23
C ARG A 96 38.64 -43.59 -15.31
N LYS A 97 37.68 -43.05 -14.56
CA LYS A 97 36.82 -43.84 -13.67
C LYS A 97 35.94 -44.80 -14.46
N PHE A 98 35.42 -44.36 -15.59
CA PHE A 98 34.68 -45.21 -16.52
C PHE A 98 35.59 -46.28 -17.14
N MET A 99 36.78 -45.91 -17.61
CA MET A 99 37.76 -46.87 -18.17
C MET A 99 38.26 -47.89 -17.15
N ASN A 100 38.22 -47.56 -15.85
CA ASN A 100 38.56 -48.46 -14.74
C ASN A 100 37.37 -49.29 -14.24
N GLU A 101 36.20 -49.25 -14.91
CA GLU A 101 34.95 -49.90 -14.51
C GLU A 101 34.41 -49.46 -13.14
N GLU A 102 34.89 -48.34 -12.58
CA GLU A 102 34.46 -47.82 -11.27
C GLU A 102 33.06 -47.20 -11.31
N ILE A 103 32.58 -46.83 -12.49
CA ILE A 103 31.25 -46.28 -12.75
C ILE A 103 30.65 -46.98 -13.97
N SER A 104 29.35 -47.23 -13.94
CA SER A 104 28.66 -47.86 -15.07
C SER A 104 28.60 -46.92 -16.29
N TYR A 105 28.40 -47.49 -17.47
CA TYR A 105 28.23 -46.71 -18.70
C TYR A 105 27.10 -45.67 -18.58
N THR A 106 25.96 -46.08 -18.01
CA THR A 106 24.81 -45.21 -17.77
C THR A 106 25.13 -44.10 -16.78
N GLU A 107 25.93 -44.38 -15.75
CA GLU A 107 26.35 -43.39 -14.76
C GLU A 107 27.40 -42.41 -15.33
N TYR A 108 28.32 -42.88 -16.18
CA TYR A 108 29.24 -42.02 -16.92
C TYR A 108 28.50 -41.10 -17.90
N ALA A 109 27.57 -41.65 -18.69
CA ALA A 109 26.77 -40.89 -19.65
C ALA A 109 25.88 -39.84 -18.95
N SER A 110 25.22 -40.21 -17.84
CA SER A 110 24.42 -39.28 -17.04
C SER A 110 25.27 -38.16 -16.44
N ARG A 111 26.43 -38.47 -15.84
CA ARG A 111 27.32 -37.44 -15.26
C ARG A 111 27.95 -36.55 -16.32
N MET A 112 28.25 -37.07 -17.51
CA MET A 112 28.71 -36.27 -18.65
C MET A 112 27.59 -35.36 -19.20
N SER A 113 26.34 -35.84 -19.19
CA SER A 113 25.15 -35.06 -19.55
C SER A 113 24.84 -33.97 -18.53
N GLU A 114 24.97 -34.24 -17.23
CA GLU A 114 24.77 -33.26 -16.15
C GLU A 114 25.84 -32.15 -16.17
N MET A 115 27.08 -32.46 -16.52
CA MET A 115 28.14 -31.45 -16.69
C MET A 115 27.97 -30.55 -17.92
N SER A 116 27.02 -30.86 -18.82
CA SER A 116 26.87 -30.14 -20.10
C SER A 116 26.07 -28.84 -20.01
N PHE A 117 25.39 -28.57 -18.88
CA PHE A 117 24.38 -27.51 -18.82
C PHE A 117 24.81 -26.22 -18.10
N ASP A 118 25.76 -26.26 -17.16
CA ASP A 118 26.06 -25.09 -16.30
C ASP A 118 27.51 -24.54 -16.33
N ASP A 119 28.51 -25.26 -16.86
CA ASP A 119 29.93 -24.96 -16.57
C ASP A 119 30.86 -24.92 -17.80
N VAL A 120 30.39 -24.38 -18.93
CA VAL A 120 31.29 -23.99 -20.02
C VAL A 120 31.51 -22.47 -19.94
N PRO A 121 32.49 -21.98 -19.13
CA PRO A 121 32.95 -20.62 -19.29
C PRO A 121 33.63 -20.53 -20.66
N ASP A 122 33.02 -19.79 -21.59
CA ASP A 122 33.75 -19.23 -22.72
C ASP A 122 34.60 -18.07 -22.15
N ASP A 123 35.79 -18.44 -21.65
CA ASP A 123 36.84 -17.50 -21.24
C ASP A 123 37.36 -16.76 -22.48
N ASP A 124 36.63 -15.75 -22.93
CA ASP A 124 37.18 -14.58 -23.63
C ASP A 124 37.27 -13.45 -22.60
N GLN A 125 38.19 -13.58 -21.64
CA GLN A 125 38.68 -12.41 -20.91
C GLN A 125 39.58 -11.63 -21.88
N SER A 126 38.99 -10.74 -22.68
CA SER A 126 39.72 -9.58 -23.17
C SER A 126 40.02 -8.69 -21.97
N ASP A 127 41.28 -8.66 -21.57
CA ASP A 127 41.83 -7.75 -20.57
C ASP A 127 41.39 -6.30 -20.87
N ASP A 128 40.50 -5.77 -20.05
CA ASP A 128 40.26 -4.33 -19.91
C ASP A 128 41.37 -3.73 -19.04
N SER A 129 42.30 -2.99 -19.64
CA SER A 129 42.81 -1.72 -19.08
C SER A 129 43.80 -1.04 -20.03
N ASP A 130 43.44 0.18 -20.45
CA ASP A 130 44.35 1.16 -21.02
C ASP A 130 45.35 1.62 -19.93
N ASP A 131 46.65 1.40 -20.12
CA ASP A 131 47.69 2.40 -19.82
C ASP A 131 49.07 2.02 -20.42
N ASP A 132 49.75 3.05 -20.90
CA ASP A 132 50.82 3.07 -21.90
C ASP A 132 52.22 2.68 -21.37
N THR A 133 52.30 1.75 -20.40
CA THR A 133 53.57 1.44 -19.69
C THR A 133 54.03 -0.01 -19.75
N VAL A 134 53.43 -0.83 -20.63
CA VAL A 134 53.78 -2.26 -20.76
C VAL A 134 54.68 -2.56 -21.97
N VAL A 135 54.87 -1.59 -22.87
CA VAL A 135 55.66 -1.74 -24.11
C VAL A 135 57.16 -2.07 -23.86
N LYS A 136 57.70 -1.79 -22.66
CA LYS A 136 59.07 -2.22 -22.27
C LYS A 136 59.14 -3.55 -21.51
N LYS A 137 58.03 -4.11 -21.01
CA LYS A 137 58.01 -5.43 -20.33
C LYS A 137 57.51 -6.57 -21.22
N ILE A 138 56.92 -6.27 -22.37
CA ILE A 138 56.52 -7.29 -23.37
C ILE A 138 57.71 -7.78 -24.20
N LYS A 139 58.75 -6.97 -24.44
CA LYS A 139 59.94 -7.42 -25.21
C LYS A 139 60.84 -8.43 -24.47
N THR A 140 60.75 -8.55 -23.15
CA THR A 140 61.54 -9.52 -22.36
C THR A 140 60.77 -10.79 -22.01
N ARG A 141 59.44 -10.80 -22.09
CA ARG A 141 58.63 -12.03 -21.93
C ARG A 141 58.33 -12.76 -23.25
N SER A 142 58.33 -12.06 -24.38
CA SER A 142 58.12 -12.68 -25.70
C SER A 142 59.31 -13.50 -26.21
N LYS A 143 60.54 -13.27 -25.72
CA LYS A 143 61.68 -14.17 -26.00
C LYS A 143 61.69 -15.44 -25.15
N GLN A 144 61.18 -15.42 -23.92
CA GLN A 144 61.17 -16.60 -23.04
C GLN A 144 59.94 -17.51 -23.18
N GLN A 145 58.90 -17.08 -23.92
CA GLN A 145 57.74 -17.92 -24.27
C GLN A 145 57.77 -18.39 -25.73
N ALA A 146 58.44 -17.70 -26.65
CA ALA A 146 58.71 -18.23 -28.00
C ALA A 146 59.73 -19.39 -27.95
N GLU A 147 60.78 -19.29 -27.11
CA GLU A 147 61.72 -20.41 -26.89
C GLU A 147 61.11 -21.59 -26.12
N LYS A 148 59.90 -21.45 -25.54
CA LYS A 148 59.17 -22.56 -24.91
C LYS A 148 58.04 -23.12 -25.78
N ALA A 149 57.51 -22.34 -26.73
CA ALA A 149 56.50 -22.80 -27.69
C ALA A 149 57.12 -23.63 -28.82
N GLU A 150 58.39 -23.39 -29.19
CA GLU A 150 59.10 -24.23 -30.17
C GLU A 150 59.65 -25.55 -29.57
N THR A 151 59.66 -25.70 -28.24
CA THR A 151 60.13 -26.93 -27.57
C THR A 151 59.02 -27.86 -27.06
N HIS A 152 57.75 -27.57 -27.33
CA HIS A 152 56.63 -28.41 -26.90
C HIS A 152 55.93 -29.21 -28.02
N HIS A 153 56.34 -29.04 -29.28
CA HIS A 153 55.93 -29.90 -30.40
C HIS A 153 56.67 -31.25 -30.48
N ALA A 154 57.46 -31.61 -29.47
CA ALA A 154 58.21 -32.88 -29.45
C ALA A 154 58.20 -33.59 -28.09
N LYS A 155 57.07 -33.60 -27.37
CA LYS A 155 56.81 -34.67 -26.40
C LYS A 155 55.98 -35.75 -27.06
N LYS A 156 56.70 -36.75 -27.58
CA LYS A 156 56.24 -38.05 -28.10
C LYS A 156 54.83 -38.41 -27.65
N SER A 157 53.95 -38.55 -28.63
CA SER A 157 52.69 -39.28 -28.57
C SER A 157 52.81 -40.50 -27.66
N LYS A 158 52.12 -40.47 -26.52
CA LYS A 158 51.63 -41.67 -25.82
C LYS A 158 50.22 -42.03 -26.32
N ARG A 159 49.95 -41.83 -27.61
CA ARG A 159 48.63 -42.07 -28.24
C ARG A 159 48.73 -42.88 -29.54
N ALA A 160 49.90 -43.36 -29.91
CA ALA A 160 50.07 -44.29 -31.02
C ALA A 160 50.12 -45.71 -30.47
N LEU A 161 49.30 -46.60 -31.04
CA LEU A 161 49.30 -48.03 -30.72
C LEU A 161 50.71 -48.60 -30.85
N SER A 162 51.09 -49.56 -30.01
CA SER A 162 52.35 -50.28 -30.17
C SER A 162 52.39 -50.98 -31.54
N SER A 163 53.58 -51.22 -32.12
CA SER A 163 53.68 -51.81 -33.47
C SER A 163 52.93 -53.15 -33.61
N ALA A 164 52.82 -53.92 -32.52
CA ALA A 164 52.04 -55.16 -32.48
C ALA A 164 50.52 -54.87 -32.49
N LEU A 165 50.06 -53.94 -31.67
CA LEU A 165 48.66 -53.50 -31.62
C LEU A 165 48.21 -52.77 -32.89
N GLN A 166 49.12 -52.09 -33.59
CA GLN A 166 48.85 -51.46 -34.87
C GLN A 166 48.67 -52.50 -35.99
N GLY A 167 49.39 -53.63 -35.92
CA GLY A 167 49.15 -54.79 -36.79
C GLY A 167 47.79 -55.44 -36.54
N LEU A 168 47.43 -55.64 -35.26
CA LEU A 168 46.09 -56.10 -34.85
C LEU A 168 44.98 -55.13 -35.29
N MET A 169 45.20 -53.82 -35.21
CA MET A 169 44.27 -52.81 -35.70
C MET A 169 44.10 -52.87 -37.23
N GLY A 170 45.20 -53.10 -37.96
CA GLY A 170 45.16 -53.32 -39.41
C GLY A 170 44.37 -54.58 -39.79
N GLU A 171 44.54 -55.67 -39.03
CA GLU A 171 43.75 -56.90 -39.20
C GLU A 171 42.27 -56.67 -38.88
N ALA A 172 41.95 -55.93 -37.82
CA ALA A 172 40.58 -55.55 -37.48
C ALA A 172 39.92 -54.72 -38.61
N ASN A 173 40.61 -53.71 -39.13
CA ASN A 173 40.11 -52.91 -40.27
C ASN A 173 39.92 -53.76 -41.54
N LEU A 174 40.77 -54.76 -41.78
CA LEU A 174 40.60 -55.72 -42.89
C LEU A 174 39.41 -56.66 -42.67
N CYS A 175 39.19 -57.15 -41.46
CA CYS A 175 38.01 -57.94 -41.10
C CYS A 175 36.72 -57.13 -41.28
N PHE A 176 36.73 -55.84 -40.90
CA PHE A 176 35.62 -54.92 -41.16
C PHE A 176 35.34 -54.76 -42.66
N ALA A 177 36.38 -54.53 -43.48
CA ALA A 177 36.25 -54.42 -44.93
C ALA A 177 35.75 -55.71 -45.60
N ARG A 178 35.99 -56.88 -44.99
CA ARG A 178 35.51 -58.19 -45.44
C ARG A 178 34.06 -58.51 -44.99
N GLY A 179 33.49 -57.70 -44.08
CA GLY A 179 32.16 -57.93 -43.51
C GLY A 179 32.12 -58.91 -42.33
N ASP A 180 33.28 -59.35 -41.81
CA ASP A 180 33.38 -60.24 -40.64
C ASP A 180 33.26 -59.46 -39.32
N SER A 181 32.06 -58.94 -39.06
CA SER A 181 31.77 -58.07 -37.90
C SER A 181 32.12 -58.72 -36.55
N ALA A 182 31.85 -60.02 -36.38
CA ALA A 182 32.07 -60.73 -35.11
C ALA A 182 33.56 -60.95 -34.78
N MET A 183 34.41 -61.09 -35.80
CA MET A 183 35.87 -61.19 -35.60
C MET A 183 36.46 -59.80 -35.36
N CYS A 184 36.00 -58.80 -36.11
CA CYS A 184 36.42 -57.41 -35.94
C CYS A 184 36.11 -56.87 -34.54
N GLU A 185 34.91 -57.15 -34.01
CA GLU A 185 34.50 -56.77 -32.66
C GLU A 185 35.45 -57.34 -31.60
N LYS A 186 35.79 -58.63 -31.69
CA LYS A 186 36.73 -59.29 -30.76
C LYS A 186 38.13 -58.67 -30.81
N LEU A 187 38.63 -58.38 -32.01
CA LEU A 187 39.95 -57.78 -32.20
C LEU A 187 39.99 -56.36 -31.62
N CYS A 188 38.97 -55.54 -31.89
CA CYS A 188 38.90 -54.18 -31.35
C CYS A 188 38.75 -54.16 -29.82
N LEU A 189 37.96 -55.06 -29.24
CA LEU A 189 37.82 -55.19 -27.78
C LEU A 189 39.12 -55.64 -27.12
N GLU A 190 39.91 -56.54 -27.74
CA GLU A 190 41.22 -56.92 -27.20
C GLU A 190 42.24 -55.77 -27.31
N ILE A 191 42.17 -54.96 -28.36
CA ILE A 191 43.00 -53.74 -28.47
C ILE A 191 42.63 -52.74 -27.36
N ILE A 192 41.33 -52.51 -27.12
CA ILE A 192 40.85 -51.63 -26.05
C ILE A 192 41.26 -52.15 -24.67
N ARG A 193 41.23 -53.47 -24.46
CA ARG A 193 41.65 -54.10 -23.21
C ARG A 193 43.12 -53.83 -22.90
N GLN A 194 43.96 -53.75 -23.93
CA GLN A 194 45.40 -53.54 -23.79
C GLN A 194 45.79 -52.05 -23.77
N GLU A 195 45.16 -51.22 -24.60
CA GLU A 195 45.37 -49.77 -24.67
C GLU A 195 44.03 -49.00 -24.70
N PRO A 196 43.44 -48.73 -23.52
CA PRO A 196 42.13 -48.08 -23.41
C PRO A 196 42.09 -46.61 -23.89
N MET A 197 43.25 -46.00 -24.17
CA MET A 197 43.37 -44.59 -24.57
C MET A 197 43.50 -44.39 -26.08
N ALA A 198 43.49 -45.46 -26.87
CA ALA A 198 43.54 -45.40 -28.33
C ALA A 198 42.16 -45.09 -28.89
N GLY A 199 41.99 -43.99 -29.62
CA GLY A 199 40.68 -43.59 -30.18
C GLY A 199 40.24 -44.40 -31.41
N GLU A 200 41.18 -44.93 -32.19
CA GLU A 200 40.93 -45.61 -33.48
C GLU A 200 40.06 -46.89 -33.35
N PRO A 201 40.31 -47.81 -32.39
CA PRO A 201 39.46 -48.98 -32.18
C PRO A 201 37.99 -48.64 -31.87
N TYR A 202 37.74 -47.52 -31.17
CA TYR A 202 36.38 -47.07 -30.87
C TYR A 202 35.64 -46.56 -32.11
N ILE A 203 36.36 -45.97 -33.09
CA ILE A 203 35.78 -45.54 -34.36
C ILE A 203 35.35 -46.77 -35.17
N THR A 204 36.24 -47.75 -35.34
CA THR A 204 35.91 -48.97 -36.09
C THR A 204 34.81 -49.79 -35.42
N LEU A 205 34.81 -49.89 -34.09
CA LEU A 205 33.67 -50.48 -33.35
C LEU A 205 32.39 -49.70 -33.55
N SER A 206 32.43 -48.37 -33.52
CA SER A 206 31.21 -47.57 -33.74
C SER A 206 30.60 -47.91 -35.10
N GLN A 207 31.39 -47.98 -36.17
CA GLN A 207 30.90 -48.32 -37.51
C GLN A 207 30.26 -49.72 -37.58
N ILE A 208 30.75 -50.71 -36.82
CA ILE A 208 30.11 -52.03 -36.73
C ILE A 208 28.74 -51.91 -36.06
N TYR A 209 28.67 -51.19 -34.94
CA TYR A 209 27.43 -51.04 -34.18
C TYR A 209 26.40 -50.11 -34.83
N GLU A 210 26.74 -49.43 -35.91
CA GLU A 210 25.85 -48.52 -36.65
C GLU A 210 24.54 -49.20 -37.08
N SER A 211 24.61 -50.47 -37.44
CA SER A 211 23.47 -51.27 -37.92
C SER A 211 22.82 -52.13 -36.83
N THR A 212 23.51 -52.41 -35.73
CA THR A 212 23.06 -53.37 -34.70
C THR A 212 22.50 -52.72 -33.44
N ASP A 213 23.13 -51.63 -32.96
CA ASP A 213 22.76 -50.98 -31.69
C ASP A 213 23.08 -49.49 -31.76
N GLU A 214 22.03 -48.70 -32.01
CA GLU A 214 22.09 -47.27 -32.26
C GLU A 214 22.69 -46.49 -31.07
N GLN A 215 22.39 -46.92 -29.84
CA GLN A 215 22.88 -46.26 -28.64
C GLN A 215 24.38 -46.51 -28.48
N LYS A 216 24.83 -47.76 -28.58
CA LYS A 216 26.27 -48.10 -28.48
C LYS A 216 27.10 -47.41 -29.55
N TYR A 217 26.57 -47.28 -30.77
CA TYR A 217 27.21 -46.49 -31.84
C TYR A 217 27.56 -45.07 -31.38
N LEU A 218 26.57 -44.30 -30.90
CA LEU A 218 26.77 -42.89 -30.53
C LEU A 218 27.75 -42.75 -29.37
N HIS A 219 27.66 -43.68 -28.43
CA HIS A 219 28.47 -43.72 -27.24
C HIS A 219 29.95 -44.00 -27.55
N LEU A 220 30.23 -44.98 -28.42
CA LEU A 220 31.59 -45.30 -28.86
C LEU A 220 32.18 -44.17 -29.70
N LEU A 221 31.37 -43.54 -30.55
CA LEU A 221 31.78 -42.41 -31.37
C LEU A 221 32.13 -41.17 -30.51
N LEU A 222 31.33 -40.87 -29.49
CA LEU A 222 31.61 -39.79 -28.53
C LEU A 222 32.88 -40.06 -27.71
N LEU A 223 33.11 -41.31 -27.28
CA LEU A 223 34.34 -41.73 -26.61
C LEU A 223 35.56 -41.55 -27.51
N ALA A 224 35.47 -41.96 -28.78
CA ALA A 224 36.51 -41.75 -29.76
C ALA A 224 36.89 -40.27 -29.89
N ALA A 225 35.90 -39.38 -30.03
CA ALA A 225 36.13 -37.93 -30.15
C ALA A 225 36.86 -37.32 -28.96
N HIS A 226 36.51 -37.75 -27.75
CA HIS A 226 37.18 -37.34 -26.52
C HIS A 226 38.66 -37.77 -26.48
N LEU A 227 38.99 -38.94 -27.03
CA LEU A 227 40.35 -39.51 -27.03
C LEU A 227 41.27 -38.87 -28.09
N SER A 228 40.75 -38.63 -29.31
CA SER A 228 41.56 -38.14 -30.43
C SER A 228 41.47 -36.63 -30.69
N SER A 229 40.57 -35.90 -30.01
CA SER A 229 40.53 -34.42 -29.89
C SER A 229 40.72 -33.62 -31.20
N THR A 230 40.34 -34.17 -32.35
CA THR A 230 40.51 -33.53 -33.68
C THR A 230 39.20 -32.86 -34.11
N SER A 231 39.27 -31.68 -34.73
CA SER A 231 38.07 -30.92 -35.16
C SER A 231 37.15 -31.73 -36.08
N LEU A 232 37.73 -32.46 -37.04
CA LEU A 232 36.98 -33.28 -38.00
C LEU A 232 36.13 -34.37 -37.31
N GLN A 233 36.67 -35.01 -36.27
CA GLN A 233 35.96 -36.07 -35.55
C GLN A 233 34.81 -35.50 -34.75
N TRP A 234 34.98 -34.34 -34.09
CA TRP A 234 33.88 -33.67 -33.40
C TRP A 234 32.75 -33.27 -34.34
N ILE A 235 33.06 -32.87 -35.57
CA ILE A 235 32.05 -32.59 -36.61
C ILE A 235 31.31 -33.88 -36.98
N GLN A 236 32.02 -34.96 -37.29
CA GLN A 236 31.40 -36.25 -37.63
C GLN A 236 30.48 -36.78 -36.52
N VAL A 237 30.92 -36.69 -35.25
CA VAL A 237 30.11 -37.07 -34.09
C VAL A 237 28.87 -36.18 -33.99
N SER A 238 29.04 -34.88 -34.22
CA SER A 238 27.93 -33.93 -34.15
C SER A 238 26.90 -34.14 -35.25
N GLU A 239 27.31 -34.45 -36.48
CA GLU A 239 26.44 -34.79 -37.62
C GLU A 239 25.63 -36.05 -37.30
N ALA A 240 26.28 -37.10 -36.77
CA ALA A 240 25.60 -38.31 -36.34
C ALA A 240 24.56 -38.08 -35.22
N PHE A 241 24.80 -37.13 -34.31
CA PHE A 241 23.80 -36.71 -33.32
C PHE A 241 22.66 -35.86 -33.91
N VAL A 242 22.93 -35.07 -34.94
CA VAL A 242 21.90 -34.27 -35.65
C VAL A 242 20.96 -35.18 -36.42
N ASP A 243 21.49 -36.15 -37.17
CA ASP A 243 20.69 -37.09 -37.98
C ASP A 243 19.70 -37.90 -37.14
N ARG A 244 20.03 -38.12 -35.86
CA ARG A 244 19.23 -38.88 -34.89
C ARG A 244 18.41 -38.00 -33.94
N GLY A 245 18.38 -36.69 -34.19
CA GLY A 245 17.54 -35.73 -33.44
C GLY A 245 18.04 -35.36 -32.04
N ASN A 246 19.24 -35.79 -31.62
CA ASN A 246 19.81 -35.42 -30.32
C ASN A 246 20.61 -34.11 -30.39
N LEU A 247 19.87 -33.01 -30.53
CA LEU A 247 20.42 -31.69 -30.77
C LEU A 247 21.29 -31.16 -29.61
N LYS A 248 21.01 -31.55 -28.36
CA LYS A 248 21.78 -31.10 -27.18
C LYS A 248 23.22 -31.60 -27.21
N GLN A 249 23.41 -32.89 -27.49
CA GLN A 249 24.74 -33.49 -27.60
C GLN A 249 25.47 -33.03 -28.87
N ALA A 250 24.73 -32.80 -29.96
CA ALA A 250 25.29 -32.18 -31.16
C ALA A 250 25.88 -30.79 -30.87
N SER A 251 25.15 -29.90 -30.19
CA SER A 251 25.62 -28.56 -29.81
C SER A 251 26.91 -28.60 -28.98
N TYR A 252 27.01 -29.54 -28.03
CA TYR A 252 28.23 -29.75 -27.25
C TYR A 252 29.42 -30.19 -28.11
N CYS A 253 29.21 -31.12 -29.03
CA CYS A 253 30.26 -31.59 -29.95
C CYS A 253 30.74 -30.45 -30.87
N TYR A 254 29.83 -29.64 -31.40
CA TYR A 254 30.17 -28.42 -32.14
C TYR A 254 30.93 -27.40 -31.29
N ALA A 255 30.58 -27.23 -30.01
CA ALA A 255 31.32 -26.34 -29.11
C ALA A 255 32.79 -26.79 -28.95
N LYS A 256 33.04 -28.10 -28.81
CA LYS A 256 34.39 -28.65 -28.78
C LYS A 256 35.11 -28.52 -30.13
N ALA A 257 34.40 -28.73 -31.25
CA ALA A 257 34.94 -28.51 -32.59
C ALA A 257 35.43 -27.06 -32.79
N THR A 258 34.64 -26.06 -32.37
CA THR A 258 35.03 -24.64 -32.46
C THR A 258 36.25 -24.27 -31.62
N ARG A 259 36.61 -25.07 -30.59
CA ARG A 259 37.84 -24.87 -29.81
C ARG A 259 39.07 -25.46 -30.49
N CYS A 260 38.89 -26.60 -31.17
CA CYS A 260 39.95 -27.23 -31.95
C CYS A 260 40.31 -26.41 -33.19
N ASP A 261 39.33 -25.77 -33.84
CA ASP A 261 39.54 -24.86 -34.97
C ASP A 261 38.73 -23.55 -34.82
N PRO A 262 39.27 -22.53 -34.13
CA PRO A 262 38.55 -21.30 -33.85
C PRO A 262 38.24 -20.44 -35.09
N LYS A 263 39.00 -20.58 -36.18
CA LYS A 263 38.92 -19.75 -37.38
C LYS A 263 37.86 -20.25 -38.37
N ASN A 264 37.43 -21.50 -38.26
CA ASN A 264 36.48 -22.07 -39.18
C ASN A 264 35.06 -21.54 -38.92
N LEU A 265 34.59 -20.70 -39.85
CA LEU A 265 33.28 -20.06 -39.76
C LEU A 265 32.13 -21.05 -39.98
N SER A 266 32.32 -22.10 -40.80
CA SER A 266 31.24 -23.05 -41.11
C SER A 266 30.79 -23.83 -39.87
N ILE A 267 31.73 -24.25 -39.02
CA ILE A 267 31.46 -24.96 -37.76
C ILE A 267 30.65 -24.06 -36.80
N ARG A 268 30.98 -22.76 -36.72
CA ARG A 268 30.27 -21.80 -35.87
C ARG A 268 28.84 -21.56 -36.37
N MET A 269 28.65 -21.47 -37.67
CA MET A 269 27.33 -21.33 -38.28
C MET A 269 26.45 -22.57 -38.06
N GLN A 270 27.00 -23.77 -38.24
CA GLN A 270 26.31 -25.03 -37.95
C GLN A 270 25.91 -25.13 -36.46
N ARG A 271 26.78 -24.70 -35.55
CA ARG A 271 26.46 -24.63 -34.11
C ARG A 271 25.30 -23.68 -33.82
N LEU A 272 25.26 -22.52 -34.48
CA LEU A 272 24.18 -21.55 -34.31
C LEU A 272 22.84 -22.09 -34.82
N GLU A 273 22.83 -22.79 -35.96
CA GLU A 273 21.63 -23.42 -36.50
C GLU A 273 21.04 -24.47 -35.54
N ILE A 274 21.90 -25.24 -34.87
CA ILE A 274 21.47 -26.24 -33.88
C ILE A 274 20.93 -25.58 -32.61
N LEU A 275 21.57 -24.51 -32.14
CA LEU A 275 21.09 -23.74 -30.99
C LEU A 275 19.75 -23.07 -31.26
N GLU A 276 19.52 -22.63 -32.49
CA GLU A 276 18.23 -22.10 -32.94
C GLU A 276 17.15 -23.19 -32.94
N LYS A 277 17.43 -24.38 -33.49
CA LYS A 277 16.53 -25.54 -33.45
C LYS A 277 16.22 -26.02 -32.02
N LEU A 278 17.15 -25.84 -31.07
CA LEU A 278 16.96 -26.15 -29.65
C LEU A 278 16.11 -25.10 -28.91
N GLY A 279 15.95 -23.90 -29.44
CA GLY A 279 15.30 -22.78 -28.76
C GLY A 279 16.12 -22.16 -27.63
N ASP A 280 17.41 -22.48 -27.51
CA ASP A 280 18.30 -21.93 -26.47
C ASP A 280 18.82 -20.54 -26.85
N LYS A 281 17.98 -19.54 -26.56
CA LYS A 281 18.22 -18.14 -26.94
C LYS A 281 19.49 -17.56 -26.31
N LYS A 282 19.83 -17.95 -25.08
CA LYS A 282 20.98 -17.39 -24.34
C LYS A 282 22.30 -17.82 -24.94
N HIS A 283 22.47 -19.13 -25.16
CA HIS A 283 23.68 -19.66 -25.77
C HIS A 283 23.81 -19.25 -27.24
N PHE A 284 22.68 -19.20 -27.97
CA PHE A 284 22.66 -18.70 -29.34
C PHE A 284 23.19 -17.26 -29.44
N LEU A 285 22.73 -16.36 -28.56
CA LEU A 285 23.15 -14.97 -28.55
C LEU A 285 24.63 -14.80 -28.15
N HIS A 286 25.08 -15.55 -27.15
CA HIS A 286 26.49 -15.55 -26.74
C HIS A 286 27.42 -16.05 -27.85
N CYS A 287 27.09 -17.18 -28.48
CA CYS A 287 27.88 -17.73 -29.59
C CYS A 287 27.93 -16.78 -30.79
N SER A 288 26.80 -16.11 -31.08
CA SER A 288 26.71 -15.09 -32.13
C SER A 288 27.63 -13.90 -31.85
N PHE A 289 27.72 -13.46 -30.59
CA PHE A 289 28.64 -12.40 -30.16
C PHE A 289 30.11 -12.80 -30.33
N CYS A 290 30.50 -14.00 -29.86
CA CYS A 290 31.87 -14.49 -30.00
C CYS A 290 32.29 -14.62 -31.47
N MET A 291 31.37 -15.00 -32.34
CA MET A 291 31.59 -15.15 -33.79
C MET A 291 32.08 -13.85 -34.47
N LEU A 292 31.66 -12.67 -34.00
CA LEU A 292 32.08 -11.36 -34.56
C LEU A 292 33.61 -11.18 -34.59
N GLY A 293 34.32 -11.79 -33.63
CA GLY A 293 35.77 -11.77 -33.57
C GLY A 293 36.46 -12.53 -34.71
N PHE A 294 35.81 -13.55 -35.27
CA PHE A 294 36.41 -14.49 -36.22
C PHE A 294 35.97 -14.28 -37.67
N ILE A 295 34.90 -13.53 -37.91
CA ILE A 295 34.49 -13.14 -39.27
C ILE A 295 35.60 -12.27 -39.91
N PRO A 296 36.04 -12.60 -41.14
CA PRO A 296 37.05 -11.85 -41.90
C PRO A 296 36.62 -10.40 -42.17
N LYS A 297 37.58 -9.52 -42.44
CA LYS A 297 37.30 -8.11 -42.79
C LYS A 297 36.69 -7.94 -44.18
N GLU A 298 36.92 -8.92 -45.07
CA GLU A 298 36.43 -8.93 -46.45
C GLU A 298 34.89 -8.98 -46.49
N ASP A 299 34.28 -9.78 -45.60
CA ASP A 299 32.82 -9.95 -45.45
C ASP A 299 32.20 -8.87 -44.55
N HIS A 300 32.52 -7.61 -44.81
CA HIS A 300 32.12 -6.46 -43.99
C HIS A 300 30.59 -6.29 -43.87
N GLU A 301 29.82 -6.55 -44.93
CA GLU A 301 28.34 -6.49 -44.90
C GLU A 301 27.76 -7.50 -43.90
N PHE A 302 28.17 -8.77 -44.03
CA PHE A 302 27.74 -9.84 -43.13
C PHE A 302 28.18 -9.59 -41.67
N LEU A 303 29.37 -9.02 -41.47
CA LEU A 303 29.87 -8.67 -40.14
C LEU A 303 29.03 -7.60 -39.46
N ILE A 304 28.65 -6.53 -40.18
CA ILE A 304 27.83 -5.43 -39.65
C ILE A 304 26.42 -5.92 -39.36
N ASP A 305 25.79 -6.63 -40.29
CA ASP A 305 24.43 -7.16 -40.11
C ASP A 305 24.33 -8.11 -38.91
N ARG A 306 25.34 -8.97 -38.73
CA ARG A 306 25.41 -9.86 -37.57
C ARG A 306 25.60 -9.09 -36.26
N ALA A 307 26.43 -8.04 -36.26
CA ALA A 307 26.65 -7.21 -35.08
C ALA A 307 25.38 -6.49 -34.65
N GLU A 308 24.61 -5.94 -35.61
CA GLU A 308 23.33 -5.31 -35.32
C GLU A 308 22.31 -6.29 -34.77
N PHE A 309 22.22 -7.49 -35.34
CA PHE A 309 21.34 -8.53 -34.85
C PHE A 309 21.65 -8.86 -33.38
N VAL A 310 22.94 -9.05 -33.05
CA VAL A 310 23.38 -9.32 -31.68
C VAL A 310 23.11 -8.13 -30.76
N ALA A 311 23.39 -6.91 -31.22
CA ALA A 311 23.16 -5.68 -30.46
C ALA A 311 21.68 -5.48 -30.13
N LYS A 312 20.77 -5.68 -31.10
CA LYS A 312 19.31 -5.61 -30.92
C LYS A 312 18.82 -6.66 -29.94
N LYS A 313 19.30 -7.90 -30.05
CA LYS A 313 18.92 -8.97 -29.11
C LYS A 313 19.41 -8.75 -27.69
N TYR A 314 20.62 -8.22 -27.49
CA TYR A 314 21.06 -7.82 -26.16
C TYR A 314 20.30 -6.62 -25.60
N MET A 315 19.82 -5.70 -26.44
CA MET A 315 18.94 -4.61 -25.99
C MET A 315 17.57 -5.13 -25.53
N GLU A 316 16.96 -6.08 -26.26
CA GLU A 316 15.72 -6.76 -25.84
C GLU A 316 15.87 -7.45 -24.47
N GLU A 317 17.06 -7.98 -24.15
CA GLU A 317 17.37 -8.59 -22.85
C GLU A 317 17.81 -7.59 -21.76
N GLY A 318 17.92 -6.29 -22.07
CA GLY A 318 18.37 -5.24 -21.15
C GLY A 318 19.89 -5.17 -20.89
N LEU A 319 20.70 -5.90 -21.67
CA LEU A 319 22.17 -5.98 -21.54
C LEU A 319 22.89 -4.92 -22.41
N ILE A 320 22.74 -3.65 -22.06
CA ILE A 320 23.21 -2.49 -22.86
C ILE A 320 24.75 -2.48 -23.04
N SER A 321 25.52 -2.90 -22.03
CA SER A 321 26.99 -2.91 -22.10
C SER A 321 27.54 -3.90 -23.14
N LYS A 322 26.97 -5.11 -23.20
CA LYS A 322 27.35 -6.14 -24.19
C LYS A 322 26.92 -5.77 -25.60
N SER A 323 25.77 -5.11 -25.73
CA SER A 323 25.30 -4.57 -27.01
C SER A 323 26.32 -3.57 -27.60
N LEU A 324 26.82 -2.65 -26.77
CA LEU A 324 27.88 -1.72 -27.17
C LEU A 324 29.20 -2.43 -27.51
N GLU A 325 29.61 -3.40 -26.70
CA GLU A 325 30.84 -4.15 -26.94
C GLU A 325 30.81 -4.85 -28.31
N ALA A 326 29.66 -5.42 -28.70
CA ALA A 326 29.47 -6.07 -29.98
C ALA A 326 29.71 -5.10 -31.14
N MET A 327 29.08 -3.92 -31.07
CA MET A 327 29.21 -2.88 -32.09
C MET A 327 30.62 -2.28 -32.13
N LEU A 328 31.25 -2.02 -30.98
CA LEU A 328 32.63 -1.50 -30.92
C LEU A 328 33.66 -2.50 -31.45
N LYS A 329 33.48 -3.80 -31.23
CA LYS A 329 34.37 -4.86 -31.75
C LYS A 329 34.40 -4.87 -33.27
N VAL A 330 33.24 -4.63 -33.90
CA VAL A 330 33.13 -4.51 -35.36
C VAL A 330 33.63 -3.15 -35.85
N TYR A 331 33.28 -2.06 -35.16
CA TYR A 331 33.77 -0.73 -35.51
C TYR A 331 35.30 -0.65 -35.56
N LYS A 332 36.00 -1.24 -34.57
CA LYS A 332 37.47 -1.32 -34.57
C LYS A 332 38.06 -2.07 -35.78
N LYS A 333 37.33 -3.05 -36.34
CA LYS A 333 37.80 -3.83 -37.49
C LYS A 333 37.56 -3.11 -38.81
N VAL A 334 36.40 -2.46 -38.95
CA VAL A 334 35.89 -1.91 -40.19
C VAL A 334 35.24 -0.52 -39.97
N PRO A 335 36.00 0.54 -39.59
CA PRO A 335 35.40 1.85 -39.31
C PRO A 335 34.81 2.53 -40.55
N GLU A 336 35.47 2.39 -41.71
CA GLU A 336 35.15 3.14 -42.94
C GLU A 336 33.77 2.81 -43.53
N TYR A 337 33.22 1.64 -43.21
CA TYR A 337 31.95 1.15 -43.78
C TYR A 337 30.73 1.45 -42.88
N PHE A 338 30.92 2.10 -41.73
CA PHE A 338 29.82 2.59 -40.90
C PHE A 338 29.21 3.85 -41.53
N LYS A 339 28.16 3.63 -42.35
CA LYS A 339 27.31 4.71 -42.89
C LYS A 339 26.49 5.39 -41.78
N ALA A 340 25.83 6.51 -42.11
CA ALA A 340 25.09 7.36 -41.17
C ALA A 340 24.13 6.58 -40.24
N ASP A 341 23.32 5.65 -40.78
CA ASP A 341 22.36 4.89 -39.99
C ASP A 341 23.03 3.99 -38.93
N LYS A 342 24.12 3.32 -39.32
CA LYS A 342 24.88 2.41 -38.43
C LYS A 342 25.66 3.19 -37.38
N LEU A 343 26.17 4.35 -37.78
CA LEU A 343 26.86 5.30 -36.90
C LEU A 343 25.91 5.84 -35.83
N HIS A 344 24.69 6.20 -36.22
CA HIS A 344 23.63 6.66 -35.33
C HIS A 344 23.33 5.63 -34.23
N SER A 345 23.11 4.36 -34.59
CA SER A 345 22.88 3.29 -33.60
C SER A 345 24.07 3.05 -32.67
N LEU A 346 25.30 3.14 -33.17
CA LEU A 346 26.50 3.03 -32.33
C LEU A 346 26.62 4.19 -31.33
N ILE A 347 26.31 5.41 -31.75
CA ILE A 347 26.34 6.59 -30.89
C ILE A 347 25.31 6.48 -29.76
N GLU A 348 24.09 6.02 -30.03
CA GLU A 348 23.06 5.81 -29.00
C GLU A 348 23.49 4.79 -27.95
N LEU A 349 24.13 3.69 -28.39
CA LEU A 349 24.70 2.70 -27.49
C LEU A 349 25.87 3.26 -26.65
N LEU A 350 26.62 4.24 -27.17
CA LEU A 350 27.68 4.92 -26.43
C LEU A 350 27.14 5.87 -25.37
N ILE A 351 26.12 6.67 -25.73
CA ILE A 351 25.47 7.62 -24.82
C ILE A 351 24.78 6.87 -23.68
N SER A 352 24.03 5.81 -23.99
CA SER A 352 23.35 4.98 -22.97
C SER A 352 24.32 4.31 -21.98
N ASN A 353 25.52 3.91 -22.44
CA ASN A 353 26.59 3.40 -21.57
C ASN A 353 27.49 4.48 -20.96
N LYS A 354 27.12 5.77 -21.09
CA LYS A 354 27.85 6.93 -20.54
C LYS A 354 29.30 7.04 -21.04
N LYS A 355 29.61 6.57 -22.25
CA LYS A 355 30.93 6.66 -22.89
C LYS A 355 31.02 7.88 -23.82
N PHE A 356 30.86 9.06 -23.24
CA PHE A 356 30.74 10.33 -23.98
C PHE A 356 32.00 10.73 -24.77
N TYR A 357 33.20 10.54 -24.21
CA TYR A 357 34.44 10.91 -24.91
C TYR A 357 34.69 10.07 -26.17
N LYS A 358 34.49 8.74 -26.07
CA LYS A 358 34.58 7.84 -27.24
C LYS A 358 33.55 8.19 -28.32
N CYS A 359 32.36 8.66 -27.93
CA CYS A 359 31.37 9.16 -28.87
C CYS A 359 31.89 10.39 -29.63
N LEU A 360 32.55 11.34 -28.95
CA LEU A 360 33.16 12.49 -29.60
C LEU A 360 34.29 12.10 -30.55
N GLU A 361 35.15 11.14 -30.19
CA GLU A 361 36.21 10.65 -31.08
C GLU A 361 35.64 10.10 -32.40
N ILE A 362 34.56 9.31 -32.31
CA ILE A 362 33.86 8.74 -33.47
C ILE A 362 33.15 9.83 -34.28
N LEU A 363 32.57 10.84 -33.63
CA LEU A 363 31.98 11.99 -34.33
C LEU A 363 33.06 12.79 -35.07
N MET A 364 34.23 13.01 -34.47
CA MET A 364 35.36 13.71 -35.08
C MET A 364 35.88 12.97 -36.32
N SER A 365 35.95 11.64 -36.29
CA SER A 365 36.45 10.85 -37.43
C SER A 365 35.49 10.81 -38.62
N HIS A 366 34.16 10.89 -38.39
CA HIS A 366 33.16 10.75 -39.44
C HIS A 366 32.52 12.06 -39.92
N THR A 367 32.48 13.11 -39.10
CA THR A 367 31.71 14.34 -39.42
C THR A 367 32.58 15.54 -39.77
N GLY A 368 33.90 15.47 -39.57
CA GLY A 368 34.81 16.60 -39.78
C GLY A 368 34.82 17.62 -38.64
N LEU A 369 34.19 17.30 -37.50
CA LEU A 369 34.26 18.06 -36.26
C LEU A 369 35.72 18.16 -35.79
N LYS A 370 36.20 19.39 -35.56
CA LYS A 370 37.50 19.62 -34.93
C LYS A 370 37.30 20.13 -33.51
N LEU A 371 37.96 19.46 -32.58
CA LEU A 371 37.94 19.75 -31.17
C LEU A 371 39.31 19.39 -30.58
N LYS A 372 39.93 20.31 -29.84
CA LYS A 372 41.14 19.99 -29.07
C LYS A 372 40.75 19.70 -27.62
N ALA A 373 40.97 18.47 -27.19
CA ALA A 373 40.78 18.05 -25.81
C ALA A 373 42.14 17.89 -25.12
N LYS A 374 42.36 18.56 -23.98
CA LYS A 374 43.50 18.33 -23.09
C LYS A 374 43.01 17.61 -21.84
N GLN A 375 43.61 16.48 -21.49
CA GLN A 375 43.28 15.77 -20.27
C GLN A 375 44.05 16.38 -19.08
N GLU A 376 43.34 16.88 -18.07
CA GLU A 376 43.97 17.55 -16.92
C GLU A 376 44.69 16.58 -15.98
N VAL A 377 44.16 15.36 -15.80
CA VAL A 377 44.66 14.39 -14.82
C VAL A 377 44.71 12.98 -15.41
N LYS A 378 45.89 12.36 -15.42
CA LYS A 378 46.06 10.96 -15.82
C LYS A 378 45.17 10.05 -14.96
N GLY A 379 44.17 9.44 -15.58
CA GLY A 379 43.27 8.47 -14.95
C GLY A 379 41.91 9.01 -14.48
N LYS A 380 41.61 10.31 -14.65
CA LYS A 380 40.24 10.85 -14.50
C LYS A 380 39.75 11.36 -15.86
N GLU A 381 38.48 11.12 -16.17
CA GLU A 381 37.79 11.62 -17.39
C GLU A 381 37.44 13.12 -17.26
N ILE A 382 38.44 13.97 -16.98
CA ILE A 382 38.30 15.43 -16.95
C ILE A 382 39.10 15.99 -18.12
N TYR A 383 38.40 16.70 -19.01
CA TYR A 383 38.93 17.22 -20.25
C TYR A 383 38.68 18.72 -20.33
N GLU A 384 39.72 19.49 -20.62
CA GLU A 384 39.60 20.87 -21.08
C GLU A 384 39.41 20.87 -22.59
N PHE A 385 38.35 21.52 -23.07
CA PHE A 385 38.02 21.60 -24.49
C PHE A 385 38.31 23.00 -25.05
N SER A 386 38.99 23.07 -26.19
CA SER A 386 39.33 24.31 -26.90
C SER A 386 39.26 24.13 -28.42
N ASP A 387 39.18 25.24 -29.16
CA ASP A 387 39.16 25.27 -30.64
C ASP A 387 38.07 24.37 -31.27
N LEU A 388 36.80 24.63 -30.93
CA LEU A 388 35.64 23.92 -31.49
C LEU A 388 35.25 24.49 -32.87
N GLU A 389 35.39 23.69 -33.93
CA GLU A 389 34.86 23.99 -35.27
C GLU A 389 33.78 22.98 -35.67
N ILE A 390 32.51 23.43 -35.68
CA ILE A 390 31.35 22.59 -36.04
C ILE A 390 31.07 22.69 -37.54
N PRO A 391 31.02 21.57 -38.28
CA PRO A 391 30.67 21.54 -39.70
C PRO A 391 29.23 22.02 -39.97
N LYS A 392 29.07 22.86 -41.00
CA LYS A 392 27.74 23.41 -41.37
C LYS A 392 26.74 22.33 -41.81
N ASN A 393 27.21 21.34 -42.58
CA ASN A 393 26.37 20.27 -43.14
C ASN A 393 26.18 19.06 -42.21
N MET A 394 26.46 19.21 -40.91
CA MET A 394 26.25 18.14 -39.93
C MET A 394 24.75 17.89 -39.72
N LEU A 395 24.34 16.61 -39.80
CA LEU A 395 22.97 16.16 -39.53
C LEU A 395 22.49 16.60 -38.14
N MET A 396 21.21 16.97 -38.01
CA MET A 396 20.63 17.52 -36.78
C MET A 396 20.81 16.58 -35.57
N ASP A 397 20.54 15.28 -35.75
CA ASP A 397 20.69 14.28 -34.69
C ASP A 397 22.16 14.05 -34.25
N LEU A 398 23.11 14.08 -35.19
CA LEU A 398 24.53 13.99 -34.82
C LEU A 398 24.97 15.24 -34.05
N ARG A 399 24.42 16.41 -34.42
CA ARG A 399 24.68 17.69 -33.76
C ARG A 399 24.14 17.70 -32.33
N THR A 400 22.96 17.13 -32.08
CA THR A 400 22.40 17.03 -30.73
C THR A 400 23.19 16.08 -29.87
N LYS A 401 23.51 14.89 -30.38
CA LYS A 401 24.36 13.91 -29.70
C LYS A 401 25.74 14.46 -29.35
N MET A 402 26.34 15.28 -30.23
CA MET A 402 27.56 16.03 -29.94
C MET A 402 27.38 16.99 -28.76
N CYS A 403 26.33 17.80 -28.75
CA CYS A 403 26.04 18.74 -27.67
C CYS A 403 25.87 18.00 -26.34
N ILE A 404 25.06 16.93 -26.32
CA ILE A 404 24.83 16.07 -25.15
C ILE A 404 26.16 15.53 -24.60
N CYS A 405 27.04 15.02 -25.47
CA CYS A 405 28.34 14.50 -25.05
C CYS A 405 29.23 15.59 -24.41
N LEU A 406 29.30 16.79 -25.01
CA LEU A 406 30.10 17.90 -24.48
C LEU A 406 29.56 18.42 -23.14
N ILE A 407 28.24 18.51 -22.99
CA ILE A 407 27.57 18.89 -21.74
C ILE A 407 27.87 17.85 -20.64
N HIS A 408 27.76 16.55 -20.95
CA HIS A 408 28.06 15.51 -19.97
C HIS A 408 29.52 15.47 -19.52
N LEU A 409 30.45 15.87 -20.40
CA LEU A 409 31.88 16.01 -20.12
C LEU A 409 32.26 17.33 -19.43
N ASN A 410 31.29 18.15 -19.00
CA ASN A 410 31.46 19.43 -18.30
C ASN A 410 32.22 20.50 -19.13
N ALA A 411 31.94 20.60 -20.42
CA ALA A 411 32.49 21.66 -21.27
C ALA A 411 31.71 22.99 -21.11
N ASP A 412 31.66 23.54 -19.89
CA ASP A 412 30.78 24.67 -19.53
C ASP A 412 31.04 25.94 -20.36
N ASP A 413 32.30 26.24 -20.66
CA ASP A 413 32.70 27.40 -21.47
C ASP A 413 32.17 27.37 -22.91
N LEU A 414 31.91 26.17 -23.44
CA LEU A 414 31.42 25.97 -24.80
C LEU A 414 29.88 25.96 -24.87
N VAL A 415 29.18 25.84 -23.74
CA VAL A 415 27.71 25.73 -23.72
C VAL A 415 27.00 26.87 -24.45
N PRO A 416 27.38 28.16 -24.28
CA PRO A 416 26.74 29.25 -25.05
C PRO A 416 26.90 29.08 -26.56
N VAL A 417 28.09 28.68 -27.02
CA VAL A 417 28.39 28.47 -28.45
C VAL A 417 27.59 27.28 -28.99
N LEU A 418 27.44 26.22 -28.20
CA LEU A 418 26.64 25.05 -28.57
C LEU A 418 25.15 25.41 -28.70
N ILE A 419 24.61 26.18 -27.75
CA ILE A 419 23.22 26.65 -27.79
C ILE A 419 22.97 27.53 -29.03
N ASP A 420 23.85 28.50 -29.29
CA ASP A 420 23.73 29.37 -30.46
C ASP A 420 23.81 28.57 -31.77
N ASN A 421 24.63 27.52 -31.80
CA ASN A 421 24.73 26.62 -32.94
C ASN A 421 23.45 25.81 -33.16
N VAL A 422 22.82 25.32 -32.09
CA VAL A 422 21.53 24.61 -32.16
C VAL A 422 20.43 25.54 -32.68
N LEU A 423 20.33 26.75 -32.10
CA LEU A 423 19.34 27.75 -32.49
C LEU A 423 19.45 28.20 -33.96
N LEU A 424 20.66 28.17 -34.53
CA LEU A 424 20.90 28.60 -35.91
C LEU A 424 20.60 27.50 -36.95
N TYR A 425 20.85 26.23 -36.61
CA TYR A 425 20.85 25.13 -37.58
C TYR A 425 19.75 24.09 -37.39
N ILE A 426 19.05 24.08 -36.25
CA ILE A 426 17.93 23.18 -36.00
C ILE A 426 16.66 24.01 -35.91
N ASP A 427 15.72 23.73 -36.81
CA ASP A 427 14.40 24.36 -36.82
C ASP A 427 13.51 23.75 -35.73
N VAL A 428 12.85 24.60 -34.95
CA VAL A 428 12.09 24.21 -33.75
C VAL A 428 10.90 23.32 -34.10
N GLU A 429 10.23 23.60 -35.21
CA GLU A 429 9.03 22.84 -35.63
C GLU A 429 9.37 21.47 -36.23
N ASN A 430 10.58 21.28 -36.74
CA ASN A 430 11.02 20.04 -37.39
C ASN A 430 11.93 19.16 -36.51
N GLY A 431 12.52 19.73 -35.46
CA GLY A 431 13.44 19.03 -34.57
C GLY A 431 13.30 19.50 -33.12
N GLY A 432 12.08 19.60 -32.59
CA GLY A 432 11.87 20.03 -31.21
C GLY A 432 12.31 19.01 -30.16
N ASP A 433 12.35 17.72 -30.52
CA ASP A 433 12.93 16.63 -29.73
C ASP A 433 14.41 16.86 -29.42
N CYS A 434 15.16 17.30 -30.43
CA CYS A 434 16.56 17.66 -30.36
C CYS A 434 16.82 18.77 -29.33
N TYR A 435 15.93 19.77 -29.23
CA TYR A 435 16.03 20.83 -28.23
C TYR A 435 15.76 20.30 -26.82
N LEU A 436 14.75 19.44 -26.67
CA LEU A 436 14.38 18.85 -25.38
C LEU A 436 15.51 17.98 -24.82
N ASP A 437 16.10 17.11 -25.64
CA ASP A 437 17.22 16.23 -25.22
C ASP A 437 18.42 17.03 -24.71
N ILE A 438 18.78 18.13 -25.38
CA ILE A 438 19.88 19.00 -24.96
C ILE A 438 19.50 19.75 -23.68
N ALA A 439 18.26 20.26 -23.59
CA ALA A 439 17.78 20.93 -22.39
C ALA A 439 17.78 19.99 -21.16
N GLU A 440 17.37 18.73 -21.32
CA GLU A 440 17.43 17.72 -20.25
C GLU A 440 18.87 17.44 -19.81
N ALA A 441 19.81 17.33 -20.75
CA ALA A 441 21.24 17.18 -20.42
C ALA A 441 21.77 18.39 -19.62
N LEU A 442 21.36 19.62 -19.97
CA LEU A 442 21.72 20.83 -19.23
C LEU A 442 21.10 20.88 -17.82
N ILE A 443 19.83 20.48 -17.68
CA ILE A 443 19.13 20.39 -16.39
C ILE A 443 19.84 19.40 -15.46
N LEU A 444 20.26 18.23 -15.99
CA LEU A 444 21.03 17.24 -15.22
C LEU A 444 22.38 17.78 -14.72
N LYS A 445 22.96 18.77 -15.42
CA LYS A 445 24.19 19.48 -15.01
C LYS A 445 23.92 20.76 -14.22
N SER A 446 22.65 21.03 -13.85
CA SER A 446 22.23 22.23 -13.12
C SER A 446 22.49 23.55 -13.87
N ASN A 447 22.64 23.51 -15.20
CA ASN A 447 22.72 24.71 -16.04
C ASN A 447 21.31 25.12 -16.52
N PHE A 448 20.52 25.65 -15.60
CA PHE A 448 19.14 26.09 -15.85
C PHE A 448 19.03 27.26 -16.84
N PRO A 449 19.90 28.30 -16.80
CA PRO A 449 19.82 29.40 -17.76
C PRO A 449 20.03 28.95 -19.21
N GLY A 450 20.96 28.01 -19.45
CA GLY A 450 21.17 27.42 -20.76
C GLY A 450 19.97 26.59 -21.22
N ALA A 451 19.39 25.80 -20.32
CA ALA A 451 18.20 25.01 -20.61
C ALA A 451 17.00 25.88 -20.99
N LEU A 452 16.75 27.00 -20.29
CA LEU A 452 15.65 27.93 -20.60
C LEU A 452 15.78 28.53 -22.01
N ARG A 453 17.00 28.88 -22.45
CA ARG A 453 17.22 29.39 -23.82
C ARG A 453 16.78 28.41 -24.91
N LEU A 454 16.77 27.10 -24.62
CA LEU A 454 16.29 26.05 -25.52
C LEU A 454 14.82 25.69 -25.30
N LEU A 455 14.28 25.88 -24.09
CA LEU A 455 12.88 25.62 -23.78
C LEU A 455 11.94 26.77 -24.21
N ASP A 456 12.39 28.04 -24.16
CA ASP A 456 11.56 29.20 -24.55
C ASP A 456 11.04 29.11 -26.00
N PRO A 457 11.83 28.67 -27.01
CA PRO A 457 11.33 28.47 -28.36
C PRO A 457 10.35 27.29 -28.46
N LEU A 458 10.59 26.19 -27.72
CA LEU A 458 9.71 25.01 -27.73
C LEU A 458 8.33 25.31 -27.15
N VAL A 459 8.28 26.08 -26.08
CA VAL A 459 7.05 26.53 -25.45
C VAL A 459 6.16 27.34 -26.41
N LYS A 460 6.79 28.13 -27.30
CA LYS A 460 6.11 28.96 -28.32
C LYS A 460 5.78 28.20 -29.61
N SER A 461 6.27 26.98 -29.75
CA SER A 461 6.02 26.13 -30.92
C SER A 461 4.57 25.64 -30.95
N LYS A 462 4.06 25.36 -32.15
CA LYS A 462 2.72 24.76 -32.29
C LYS A 462 2.73 23.24 -32.11
N THR A 463 3.85 22.60 -32.41
CA THR A 463 3.99 21.15 -32.44
C THR A 463 4.55 20.59 -31.13
N TYR A 464 5.47 21.31 -30.49
CA TYR A 464 6.20 20.83 -29.30
C TYR A 464 5.82 21.53 -27.98
N SER A 465 4.77 22.36 -27.96
CA SER A 465 4.22 22.94 -26.72
C SER A 465 3.42 21.90 -25.93
N LEU A 466 4.13 20.88 -25.44
CA LEU A 466 3.60 19.74 -24.70
C LEU A 466 3.73 19.98 -23.20
N ALA A 467 2.89 19.32 -22.40
CA ALA A 467 2.92 19.42 -20.94
C ALA A 467 4.28 19.07 -20.34
N ALA A 468 4.99 18.08 -20.89
CA ALA A 468 6.33 17.70 -20.43
C ALA A 468 7.36 18.82 -20.61
N VAL A 469 7.30 19.57 -21.71
CA VAL A 469 8.19 20.71 -21.98
C VAL A 469 7.91 21.85 -21.01
N TRP A 470 6.62 22.18 -20.82
CA TRP A 470 6.19 23.19 -19.86
C TRP A 470 6.58 22.84 -18.42
N LEU A 471 6.55 21.55 -18.04
CA LEU A 471 6.97 21.09 -16.72
C LEU A 471 8.46 21.33 -16.50
N LYS A 472 9.31 20.96 -17.47
CA LYS A 472 10.76 21.24 -17.40
C LYS A 472 11.05 22.74 -17.38
N HIS A 473 10.32 23.53 -18.16
CA HIS A 473 10.41 24.98 -18.17
C HIS A 473 10.07 25.57 -16.79
N ALA A 474 8.95 25.14 -16.20
CA ALA A 474 8.51 25.57 -14.87
C ALA A 474 9.51 25.18 -13.77
N ASP A 475 10.05 23.96 -13.81
CA ASP A 475 11.08 23.50 -12.86
C ASP A 475 12.36 24.34 -12.96
N CYS A 476 12.82 24.67 -14.17
CA CYS A 476 13.99 25.52 -14.36
C CYS A 476 13.77 26.92 -13.76
N LEU A 477 12.62 27.53 -14.03
CA LEU A 477 12.26 28.85 -13.48
C LEU A 477 12.15 28.82 -11.95
N ARG A 478 11.57 27.75 -11.40
CA ARG A 478 11.47 27.55 -9.95
C ARG A 478 12.83 27.48 -9.28
N VAL A 479 13.78 26.72 -9.84
CA VAL A 479 15.15 26.62 -9.28
C VAL A 479 15.92 27.94 -9.44
N MET A 480 15.58 28.76 -10.43
CA MET A 480 16.13 30.10 -10.63
C MET A 480 15.44 31.19 -9.80
N ASP A 481 14.57 30.82 -8.84
CA ASP A 481 13.80 31.72 -7.99
C ASP A 481 12.89 32.72 -8.74
N LYS A 482 12.55 32.41 -10.00
CA LYS A 482 11.59 33.19 -10.81
C LYS A 482 10.18 32.66 -10.62
N TYR A 483 9.67 32.78 -9.40
CA TYR A 483 8.37 32.24 -9.00
C TYR A 483 7.16 32.68 -9.85
N PRO A 484 6.98 33.96 -10.25
CA PRO A 484 5.77 34.35 -10.99
C PRO A 484 5.70 33.71 -12.38
N GLU A 485 6.82 33.67 -13.11
CA GLU A 485 6.93 33.01 -14.43
C GLU A 485 6.76 31.48 -14.29
N ALA A 486 7.28 30.90 -13.21
CA ALA A 486 7.12 29.47 -12.92
C ALA A 486 5.65 29.11 -12.65
N ILE A 487 4.91 29.95 -11.91
CA ILE A 487 3.48 29.74 -11.63
C ILE A 487 2.66 29.72 -12.92
N GLU A 488 2.89 30.68 -13.83
CA GLU A 488 2.22 30.69 -15.14
C GLU A 488 2.52 29.42 -15.94
N SER A 489 3.78 28.99 -15.94
CA SER A 489 4.19 27.75 -16.62
C SER A 489 3.52 26.52 -16.02
N TYR A 490 3.48 26.39 -14.69
CA TYR A 490 2.81 25.26 -14.02
C TYR A 490 1.29 25.27 -14.22
N LYS A 491 0.63 26.45 -14.29
CA LYS A 491 -0.79 26.53 -14.62
C LYS A 491 -1.08 25.88 -15.98
N ILE A 492 -0.26 26.16 -16.97
CA ILE A 492 -0.38 25.58 -18.31
C ILE A 492 -0.15 24.06 -18.27
N VAL A 493 0.81 23.57 -17.47
CA VAL A 493 1.01 22.11 -17.27
C VAL A 493 -0.26 21.44 -16.74
N VAL A 494 -0.92 22.07 -15.77
CA VAL A 494 -2.15 21.56 -15.14
C VAL A 494 -3.34 21.62 -16.09
N GLU A 495 -3.40 22.61 -16.98
CA GLU A 495 -4.42 22.70 -18.03
C GLU A 495 -4.23 21.65 -19.13
N LEU A 496 -2.97 21.39 -19.53
CA LEU A 496 -2.64 20.43 -20.58
C LEU A 496 -2.62 18.97 -20.10
N SER A 497 -2.38 18.73 -18.81
CA SER A 497 -2.20 17.39 -18.26
C SER A 497 -2.61 17.27 -16.79
N GLN A 498 -3.06 16.07 -16.41
CA GLN A 498 -3.43 15.73 -15.03
C GLN A 498 -2.21 15.25 -14.23
N HIS A 499 -1.17 16.10 -14.11
CA HIS A 499 0.06 15.75 -13.40
C HIS A 499 0.00 16.14 -11.91
N ASN A 500 -0.03 15.15 -11.01
CA ASN A 500 -0.19 15.38 -9.57
C ASN A 500 0.95 16.21 -8.94
N ASP A 501 2.22 15.88 -9.26
CA ASP A 501 3.37 16.61 -8.70
C ASP A 501 3.40 18.09 -9.15
N ALA A 502 2.96 18.38 -10.37
CA ALA A 502 2.86 19.73 -10.89
C ALA A 502 1.80 20.54 -10.12
N ARG A 503 0.68 19.91 -9.74
CA ARG A 503 -0.35 20.55 -8.91
C ARG A 503 0.14 20.83 -7.49
N LEU A 504 0.83 19.87 -6.87
CA LEU A 504 1.42 20.05 -5.53
C LEU A 504 2.46 21.19 -5.53
N THR A 505 3.35 21.21 -6.51
CA THR A 505 4.37 22.27 -6.64
C THR A 505 3.74 23.62 -6.94
N LEU A 506 2.75 23.70 -7.83
CA LEU A 506 1.97 24.92 -8.09
C LEU A 506 1.29 25.45 -6.83
N ALA A 507 0.60 24.58 -6.07
CA ALA A 507 -0.07 24.97 -4.84
C ALA A 507 0.92 25.47 -3.77
N ALA A 508 2.09 24.83 -3.65
CA ALA A 508 3.14 25.27 -2.75
C ALA A 508 3.69 26.66 -3.13
N LEU A 509 3.92 26.91 -4.42
CA LEU A 509 4.36 28.23 -4.91
C LEU A 509 3.30 29.31 -4.69
N LEU A 510 2.03 29.03 -4.98
CA LEU A 510 0.92 29.95 -4.74
C LEU A 510 0.73 30.24 -3.24
N LYS A 511 0.93 29.24 -2.37
CA LYS A 511 0.94 29.42 -0.91
C LYS A 511 2.06 30.35 -0.46
N HIS A 512 3.24 30.23 -1.06
CA HIS A 512 4.38 31.11 -0.78
C HIS A 512 4.11 32.57 -1.20
N GLU A 513 3.42 32.79 -2.33
CA GLU A 513 2.97 34.14 -2.76
C GLU A 513 1.76 34.69 -1.98
N GLY A 514 1.13 33.88 -1.11
CA GLY A 514 -0.07 34.27 -0.37
C GLY A 514 -1.38 34.15 -1.15
N ARG A 515 -1.37 33.57 -2.36
CA ARG A 515 -2.55 33.35 -3.22
C ARG A 515 -3.26 32.05 -2.86
N MET A 516 -3.77 31.98 -1.63
CA MET A 516 -4.31 30.74 -1.04
C MET A 516 -5.55 30.18 -1.76
N THR A 517 -6.39 31.02 -2.35
CA THR A 517 -7.59 30.57 -3.09
C THR A 517 -7.22 29.88 -4.39
N GLU A 518 -6.28 30.43 -5.14
CA GLU A 518 -5.78 29.79 -6.36
C GLU A 518 -5.01 28.51 -6.06
N ALA A 519 -4.34 28.44 -4.91
CA ALA A 519 -3.71 27.21 -4.43
C ALA A 519 -4.75 26.11 -4.15
N LEU A 520 -5.94 26.45 -3.63
CA LEU A 520 -7.03 25.50 -3.49
C LEU A 520 -7.54 25.01 -4.85
N ASP A 521 -7.70 25.93 -5.81
CA ASP A 521 -8.17 25.59 -7.15
C ASP A 521 -7.17 24.65 -7.85
N ALA A 522 -5.87 24.91 -7.72
CA ALA A 522 -4.81 24.03 -8.24
C ALA A 522 -4.82 22.61 -7.64
N LEU A 523 -5.28 22.46 -6.39
CA LEU A 523 -5.42 21.17 -5.71
C LEU A 523 -6.78 20.51 -5.94
N THR A 524 -7.70 21.17 -6.65
CA THR A 524 -9.00 20.55 -6.94
C THR A 524 -8.86 19.49 -8.02
N GLN A 525 -9.43 18.33 -7.73
CA GLN A 525 -9.60 17.23 -8.69
C GLN A 525 -11.09 16.99 -8.85
N ASP A 526 -11.50 16.63 -10.06
CA ASP A 526 -12.88 16.27 -10.35
C ASP A 526 -13.05 14.75 -10.18
N PRO A 527 -13.83 14.29 -9.18
CA PRO A 527 -14.01 12.86 -8.90
C PRO A 527 -14.63 12.03 -10.03
N GLN A 528 -15.27 12.66 -11.02
CA GLN A 528 -15.90 11.95 -12.14
C GLN A 528 -14.93 11.67 -13.29
N THR A 529 -13.91 12.51 -13.43
CA THR A 529 -12.97 12.47 -14.56
C THR A 529 -11.59 11.98 -14.14
N GLU A 530 -11.24 12.08 -12.87
CA GLU A 530 -9.90 11.76 -12.35
C GLU A 530 -9.93 10.78 -11.17
N ASN A 531 -8.88 9.96 -11.10
CA ASN A 531 -8.57 9.22 -9.88
C ASN A 531 -8.03 10.18 -8.82
N MET A 532 -8.67 10.18 -7.66
CA MET A 532 -8.32 11.06 -6.55
C MET A 532 -6.99 10.64 -5.94
N SER A 533 -6.05 11.58 -5.88
CA SER A 533 -4.80 11.41 -5.13
C SER A 533 -5.03 11.74 -3.66
N THR A 534 -4.56 10.86 -2.80
CA THR A 534 -4.63 11.04 -1.34
C THR A 534 -3.75 12.20 -0.87
N GLU A 535 -2.60 12.43 -1.52
CA GLU A 535 -1.66 13.49 -1.18
C GLU A 535 -2.24 14.87 -1.53
N LEU A 536 -2.76 15.04 -2.74
CA LEU A 536 -3.44 16.29 -3.16
C LEU A 536 -4.60 16.63 -2.22
N LEU A 537 -5.42 15.63 -1.89
CA LEU A 537 -6.57 15.82 -1.03
C LEU A 537 -6.16 16.14 0.42
N LYS A 538 -5.07 15.57 0.93
CA LYS A 538 -4.48 15.89 2.23
C LYS A 538 -4.00 17.34 2.30
N GLU A 539 -3.22 17.79 1.32
CA GLU A 539 -2.75 19.19 1.24
C GLU A 539 -3.93 20.16 1.10
N LYS A 540 -4.95 19.80 0.32
CA LYS A 540 -6.19 20.57 0.23
C LYS A 540 -6.89 20.69 1.58
N CYS A 541 -7.00 19.59 2.33
CA CYS A 541 -7.60 19.61 3.67
C CYS A 541 -6.81 20.49 4.65
N LEU A 542 -5.48 20.44 4.62
CA LEU A 542 -4.63 21.32 5.42
C LEU A 542 -4.86 22.80 5.08
N LEU A 543 -4.92 23.12 3.78
CA LEU A 543 -5.15 24.50 3.32
C LEU A 543 -6.57 25.01 3.67
N LEU A 544 -7.60 24.17 3.54
CA LEU A 544 -8.97 24.52 3.94
C LEU A 544 -9.06 24.82 5.45
N ARG A 545 -8.32 24.07 6.26
CA ARG A 545 -8.23 24.30 7.70
C ARG A 545 -7.52 25.62 8.00
N ASP A 546 -6.39 25.90 7.33
CA ASP A 546 -5.64 27.15 7.48
C ASP A 546 -6.51 28.38 7.09
N LEU A 547 -7.41 28.22 6.11
CA LEU A 547 -8.36 29.25 5.66
C LEU A 547 -9.64 29.35 6.50
N GLY A 548 -9.86 28.44 7.47
CA GLY A 548 -11.08 28.41 8.28
C GLY A 548 -12.35 27.99 7.52
N ARG A 549 -12.23 27.39 6.32
CA ARG A 549 -13.38 26.85 5.55
C ARG A 549 -13.78 25.47 6.09
N ILE A 550 -14.36 25.48 7.29
CA ILE A 550 -14.61 24.26 8.09
C ILE A 550 -15.56 23.27 7.40
N ASP A 551 -16.65 23.74 6.79
CA ASP A 551 -17.64 22.85 6.17
C ASP A 551 -17.05 22.07 4.99
N GLU A 552 -16.24 22.73 4.16
CA GLU A 552 -15.51 22.08 3.06
C GLU A 552 -14.42 21.15 3.56
N TYR A 553 -13.67 21.54 4.60
CA TYR A 553 -12.69 20.65 5.24
C TYR A 553 -13.36 19.36 5.73
N LEU A 554 -14.51 19.45 6.39
CA LEU A 554 -15.24 18.27 6.86
C LEU A 554 -15.76 17.41 5.69
N GLN A 555 -16.17 18.03 4.57
CA GLN A 555 -16.63 17.32 3.39
C GLN A 555 -15.50 16.59 2.66
N PHE A 556 -14.37 17.26 2.39
CA PHE A 556 -13.22 16.65 1.72
C PHE A 556 -12.48 15.65 2.63
N GLY A 557 -12.42 15.92 3.94
CA GLY A 557 -11.91 14.94 4.90
C GLY A 557 -12.80 13.70 5.00
N TYR A 558 -14.13 13.87 4.97
CA TYR A 558 -15.05 12.73 4.86
C TYR A 558 -14.84 11.95 3.57
N MET A 559 -14.63 12.62 2.43
CA MET A 559 -14.31 12.00 1.15
C MET A 559 -13.03 11.13 1.24
N MET A 560 -11.99 11.59 1.93
CA MET A 560 -10.78 10.77 2.17
C MET A 560 -11.08 9.46 2.91
N LEU A 561 -12.00 9.49 3.88
CA LEU A 561 -12.38 8.30 4.64
C LEU A 561 -13.16 7.30 3.79
N LEU A 562 -13.88 7.74 2.75
CA LEU A 562 -14.62 6.86 1.84
C LEU A 562 -13.73 5.90 1.05
N ARG A 563 -12.40 6.12 1.02
CA ARG A 563 -11.44 5.14 0.48
C ARG A 563 -11.55 3.76 1.15
N HIS A 564 -11.87 3.74 2.45
CA HIS A 564 -11.95 2.52 3.24
C HIS A 564 -13.24 2.38 4.07
N CYS A 565 -14.11 3.39 4.04
CA CYS A 565 -15.42 3.43 4.69
C CYS A 565 -16.52 3.38 3.65
N VAL A 566 -17.70 2.89 4.05
CA VAL A 566 -18.87 2.84 3.18
C VAL A 566 -19.56 4.19 3.11
N HIS A 567 -20.06 4.54 1.92
CA HIS A 567 -20.97 5.66 1.74
C HIS A 567 -22.43 5.22 1.96
N TYR A 568 -23.09 5.78 2.99
CA TYR A 568 -24.48 5.44 3.28
C TYR A 568 -25.46 6.28 2.46
N ARG A 569 -26.29 5.60 1.68
CA ARG A 569 -27.26 6.20 0.74
C ARG A 569 -28.61 6.48 1.37
N SER A 570 -28.97 5.72 2.40
CA SER A 570 -30.30 5.81 3.02
C SER A 570 -30.29 5.66 4.53
N ARG A 571 -31.36 6.16 5.17
CA ARG A 571 -31.55 6.04 6.62
C ARG A 571 -31.61 4.59 7.11
N GLN A 572 -32.09 3.67 6.26
CA GLN A 572 -32.14 2.24 6.60
C GLN A 572 -30.74 1.61 6.63
N GLU A 573 -29.82 2.04 5.77
CA GLU A 573 -28.42 1.60 5.82
C GLU A 573 -27.75 2.02 7.14
N VAL A 574 -28.00 3.25 7.58
CA VAL A 574 -27.54 3.77 8.89
C VAL A 574 -28.11 2.94 10.04
N GLN A 575 -29.37 2.51 9.93
CA GLN A 575 -30.03 1.68 10.94
C GLN A 575 -29.35 0.32 11.10
N ILE A 576 -29.00 -0.36 10.00
CA ILE A 576 -28.28 -1.63 10.03
C ILE A 576 -26.98 -1.48 10.81
N VAL A 577 -26.19 -0.46 10.51
CA VAL A 577 -24.90 -0.21 11.16
C VAL A 577 -25.05 -0.04 12.67
N SER A 578 -26.14 0.60 13.10
CA SER A 578 -26.43 0.79 14.53
C SER A 578 -26.84 -0.49 15.26
N ASN A 579 -27.34 -1.51 14.55
CA ASN A 579 -27.85 -2.74 15.14
C ASN A 579 -26.76 -3.81 15.35
N PHE A 580 -25.73 -3.83 14.51
CA PHE A 580 -24.70 -4.87 14.54
C PHE A 580 -23.43 -4.41 15.25
N THR A 581 -22.82 -5.32 16.02
CA THR A 581 -21.64 -5.04 16.85
C THR A 581 -20.35 -5.14 16.05
N ARG A 582 -20.17 -6.21 15.26
CA ARG A 582 -18.95 -6.44 14.48
C ARG A 582 -19.02 -5.75 13.12
N THR A 583 -17.90 -5.19 12.68
CA THR A 583 -17.76 -4.54 11.37
C THR A 583 -18.13 -5.46 10.20
N ASN A 584 -17.77 -6.74 10.26
CA ASN A 584 -18.09 -7.69 9.19
C ASN A 584 -19.59 -7.95 9.08
N ASP A 585 -20.29 -8.07 10.21
CA ASP A 585 -21.73 -8.31 10.23
C ASP A 585 -22.48 -7.09 9.69
N ARG A 586 -22.05 -5.87 10.08
CA ARG A 586 -22.55 -4.59 9.53
C ARG A 586 -22.45 -4.58 8.00
N LEU A 587 -21.28 -4.94 7.47
CA LEU A 587 -21.02 -4.94 6.02
C LEU A 587 -21.82 -6.02 5.29
N ASN A 588 -21.95 -7.22 5.86
CA ASN A 588 -22.70 -8.31 5.24
C ASN A 588 -24.19 -7.99 5.14
N GLU A 589 -24.78 -7.46 6.21
CA GLU A 589 -26.19 -7.07 6.21
C GLU A 589 -26.48 -5.87 5.33
N LEU A 590 -25.54 -4.93 5.24
CA LEU A 590 -25.64 -3.85 4.26
C LEU A 590 -25.68 -4.39 2.82
N LYS A 591 -24.82 -5.36 2.50
CA LYS A 591 -24.82 -6.01 1.18
C LYS A 591 -26.11 -6.78 0.93
N ASN A 592 -26.67 -7.45 1.94
CA ASN A 592 -27.95 -8.13 1.82
C ASN A 592 -29.09 -7.14 1.56
N LEU A 593 -29.12 -6.01 2.26
CA LEU A 593 -30.11 -4.95 2.03
C LEU A 593 -30.03 -4.42 0.59
N ARG A 594 -28.83 -4.10 0.10
CA ARG A 594 -28.63 -3.61 -1.27
C ARG A 594 -29.08 -4.63 -2.32
N LYS A 595 -28.74 -5.92 -2.12
CA LYS A 595 -29.20 -7.02 -2.97
C LYS A 595 -30.72 -7.16 -3.01
N ASN A 596 -31.38 -7.09 -1.85
CA ASN A 596 -32.83 -7.22 -1.74
C ASN A 596 -33.58 -6.07 -2.44
N ARG A 597 -32.92 -4.93 -2.66
CA ARG A 597 -33.45 -3.77 -3.38
C ARG A 597 -33.03 -3.71 -4.85
N GLU A 598 -32.30 -4.72 -5.33
CA GLU A 598 -31.71 -4.74 -6.68
C GLU A 598 -30.78 -3.54 -6.95
N GLU A 599 -30.18 -2.98 -5.89
CA GLU A 599 -29.20 -1.89 -5.98
C GLU A 599 -27.78 -2.44 -6.22
N VAL A 600 -26.91 -1.62 -6.81
CA VAL A 600 -25.48 -1.98 -6.96
C VAL A 600 -24.85 -2.09 -5.57
N ILE A 601 -24.23 -3.25 -5.31
CA ILE A 601 -23.65 -3.63 -4.02
C ILE A 601 -22.51 -2.70 -3.64
N ASP A 602 -21.62 -2.43 -4.58
CA ASP A 602 -20.48 -1.56 -4.39
C ASP A 602 -20.89 -0.09 -4.52
N ASP A 603 -20.10 0.79 -3.91
CA ASP A 603 -20.33 2.23 -3.98
C ASP A 603 -19.91 2.76 -5.36
N VAL A 604 -20.90 3.06 -6.21
CA VAL A 604 -20.67 3.56 -7.58
C VAL A 604 -20.34 5.06 -7.59
N ASP A 605 -20.86 5.81 -6.61
CA ASP A 605 -20.66 7.26 -6.49
C ASP A 605 -19.42 7.63 -5.66
N THR A 606 -18.65 6.64 -5.18
CA THR A 606 -17.42 6.92 -4.44
C THR A 606 -16.26 7.18 -5.41
N PRO A 607 -15.45 8.22 -5.18
CA PRO A 607 -14.30 8.49 -6.03
C PRO A 607 -13.34 7.30 -6.05
N GLU A 608 -12.82 6.94 -7.23
CA GLU A 608 -11.71 6.00 -7.32
C GLU A 608 -10.41 6.67 -6.84
N PHE A 609 -9.67 5.99 -5.98
CA PHE A 609 -8.41 6.51 -5.42
C PHE A 609 -7.20 5.83 -6.05
N SER A 610 -6.13 6.59 -6.27
CA SER A 610 -4.85 6.05 -6.75
C SER A 610 -4.22 5.10 -5.71
N LYS A 611 -3.81 3.90 -6.13
CA LYS A 611 -3.22 2.86 -5.26
C LYS A 611 -1.77 3.12 -4.83
N GLN A 612 -1.10 4.11 -5.41
CA GLN A 612 0.34 4.34 -5.20
C GLN A 612 0.65 4.93 -3.81
N ASP A 613 -0.25 5.76 -3.27
CA ASP A 613 0.00 6.58 -2.08
C ASP A 613 -1.02 6.29 -0.95
N GLU A 614 -1.16 5.03 -0.54
CA GLU A 614 -2.12 4.70 0.52
C GLU A 614 -1.60 5.13 1.92
N PRO A 615 -2.34 5.98 2.67
CA PRO A 615 -1.97 6.37 4.03
C PRO A 615 -1.85 5.19 4.99
N THR A 616 -1.08 5.38 6.07
CA THR A 616 -1.01 4.37 7.14
C THR A 616 -2.29 4.35 7.97
N VAL A 617 -2.54 3.25 8.70
CA VAL A 617 -3.68 3.16 9.63
C VAL A 617 -3.61 4.25 10.71
N SER A 618 -2.40 4.62 11.13
CA SER A 618 -2.19 5.72 12.08
C SER A 618 -2.61 7.06 11.48
N ASP A 619 -2.25 7.32 10.22
CA ASP A 619 -2.63 8.55 9.53
C ASP A 619 -4.17 8.65 9.40
N ASP A 620 -4.82 7.56 8.99
CA ASP A 620 -6.27 7.48 8.88
C ASP A 620 -6.97 7.75 10.23
N TRP A 621 -6.42 7.23 11.33
CA TRP A 621 -6.94 7.48 12.67
C TRP A 621 -6.75 8.95 13.10
N THR A 622 -5.57 9.53 12.85
CA THR A 622 -5.33 10.95 13.15
C THR A 622 -6.27 11.86 12.38
N LEU A 623 -6.48 11.59 11.09
CA LEU A 623 -7.45 12.32 10.27
C LEU A 623 -8.87 12.18 10.84
N PHE A 624 -9.29 10.96 11.19
CA PHE A 624 -10.59 10.72 11.80
C PHE A 624 -10.79 11.55 13.08
N CYS A 625 -9.82 11.50 14.01
CA CYS A 625 -9.87 12.28 15.25
C CYS A 625 -9.92 13.78 15.00
N ASP A 626 -9.12 14.28 14.05
CA ASP A 626 -9.09 15.70 13.70
C ASP A 626 -10.45 16.17 13.14
N LEU A 627 -11.09 15.36 12.28
CA LEU A 627 -12.41 15.67 11.74
C LEU A 627 -13.49 15.68 12.83
N ILE A 628 -13.51 14.68 13.72
CA ILE A 628 -14.44 14.63 14.86
C ILE A 628 -14.25 15.84 15.78
N ASN A 629 -13.01 16.14 16.16
CA ASN A 629 -12.71 17.27 17.04
C ASN A 629 -13.09 18.61 16.42
N THR A 630 -12.87 18.77 15.12
CA THR A 630 -13.24 19.98 14.38
C THR A 630 -14.76 20.11 14.31
N ALA A 631 -15.48 19.04 13.96
CA ALA A 631 -16.93 19.03 13.94
C ALA A 631 -17.52 19.36 15.33
N TRP A 632 -16.95 18.82 16.40
CA TRP A 632 -17.36 19.11 17.78
C TRP A 632 -17.15 20.58 18.16
N LYS A 633 -15.94 21.12 17.97
CA LYS A 633 -15.61 22.51 18.31
C LYS A 633 -16.53 23.53 17.62
N HIS A 634 -16.90 23.25 16.36
CA HIS A 634 -17.78 24.12 15.57
C HIS A 634 -19.27 23.74 15.65
N LYS A 635 -19.66 22.83 16.55
CA LYS A 635 -21.06 22.36 16.74
C LYS A 635 -21.72 21.81 15.46
N LYS A 636 -20.92 21.22 14.57
CA LYS A 636 -21.37 20.60 13.30
C LYS A 636 -21.74 19.13 13.53
N PHE A 637 -22.77 18.89 14.33
CA PHE A 637 -23.15 17.54 14.80
C PHE A 637 -23.61 16.59 13.69
N ILE A 638 -24.16 17.09 12.58
CA ILE A 638 -24.53 16.27 11.41
C ILE A 638 -23.28 15.66 10.77
N HIS A 639 -22.22 16.45 10.56
CA HIS A 639 -20.95 15.94 10.04
C HIS A 639 -20.31 14.97 11.02
N LEU A 640 -20.32 15.29 12.32
CA LEU A 640 -19.83 14.43 13.38
C LEU A 640 -20.47 13.03 13.31
N GLN A 641 -21.79 12.98 13.13
CA GLN A 641 -22.52 11.73 12.99
C GLN A 641 -22.13 11.00 11.71
N ARG A 642 -22.18 11.67 10.54
CA ARG A 642 -21.83 11.04 9.26
C ARG A 642 -20.43 10.44 9.25
N ILE A 643 -19.44 11.17 9.78
CA ILE A 643 -18.05 10.71 9.88
C ILE A 643 -17.95 9.51 10.83
N SER A 644 -18.58 9.58 12.01
CA SER A 644 -18.56 8.50 12.99
C SER A 644 -19.16 7.22 12.41
N PHE A 645 -20.34 7.30 11.79
CA PHE A 645 -20.99 6.15 11.18
C PHE A 645 -20.16 5.57 10.03
N ALA A 646 -19.57 6.40 9.17
CA ALA A 646 -18.68 5.88 8.13
C ALA A 646 -17.49 5.14 8.76
N GLY A 647 -16.87 5.69 9.81
CA GLY A 647 -15.81 5.04 10.58
C GLY A 647 -16.19 3.66 11.12
N MET A 648 -17.45 3.45 11.51
CA MET A 648 -17.96 2.16 12.01
C MET A 648 -17.89 1.03 10.97
N SER A 649 -17.83 1.36 9.68
CA SER A 649 -17.69 0.39 8.58
C SER A 649 -16.24 0.11 8.17
N SER A 650 -15.28 0.88 8.68
CA SER A 650 -13.89 0.73 8.27
C SER A 650 -13.28 -0.56 8.81
N ARG A 651 -12.75 -1.39 7.90
CA ARG A 651 -11.92 -2.56 8.28
C ARG A 651 -10.54 -2.15 8.77
N ARG A 652 -10.05 -0.98 8.36
CA ARG A 652 -8.71 -0.46 8.73
C ARG A 652 -8.70 0.08 10.16
N LEU A 653 -9.77 0.76 10.58
CA LEU A 653 -9.90 1.33 11.92
C LEU A 653 -10.51 0.35 12.95
N GLN A 654 -10.44 -0.96 12.71
CA GLN A 654 -11.08 -1.98 13.55
C GLN A 654 -10.59 -1.92 15.01
N SER A 655 -9.33 -1.55 15.24
CA SER A 655 -8.74 -1.38 16.57
C SER A 655 -9.41 -0.29 17.41
N HIS A 656 -10.05 0.69 16.77
CA HIS A 656 -10.66 1.86 17.41
C HIS A 656 -12.18 1.89 17.27
N VAL A 657 -12.81 0.78 16.85
CA VAL A 657 -14.26 0.72 16.61
C VAL A 657 -15.07 1.09 17.84
N ARG A 658 -14.60 0.73 19.04
CA ARG A 658 -15.31 1.03 20.29
C ARG A 658 -15.35 2.52 20.58
N GLU A 659 -14.26 3.23 20.31
CA GLU A 659 -14.14 4.68 20.43
C GLU A 659 -15.00 5.38 19.37
N ILE A 660 -14.97 4.88 18.12
CA ILE A 660 -15.81 5.38 17.03
C ILE A 660 -17.29 5.21 17.36
N ASP A 661 -17.67 4.04 17.87
CA ASP A 661 -19.04 3.74 18.27
C ASP A 661 -19.51 4.71 19.37
N PHE A 662 -18.67 4.97 20.37
CA PHE A 662 -18.97 5.92 21.44
C PHE A 662 -19.15 7.36 20.92
N MET A 663 -18.26 7.82 20.03
CA MET A 663 -18.40 9.14 19.38
C MET A 663 -19.68 9.22 18.55
N GLY A 664 -20.05 8.14 17.86
CA GLY A 664 -21.30 8.03 17.12
C GLY A 664 -22.54 8.15 18.01
N VAL A 665 -22.55 7.51 19.19
CA VAL A 665 -23.65 7.65 20.16
C VAL A 665 -23.80 9.09 20.65
N ILE A 666 -22.69 9.77 20.93
CA ILE A 666 -22.71 11.19 21.31
C ILE A 666 -23.29 12.03 20.17
N ALA A 667 -22.87 11.79 18.92
CA ALA A 667 -23.39 12.51 17.77
C ALA A 667 -24.91 12.32 17.61
N CYS A 668 -25.42 11.10 17.79
CA CYS A 668 -26.86 10.81 17.78
C CYS A 668 -27.61 11.61 18.85
N LEU A 669 -27.07 11.72 20.07
CA LEU A 669 -27.70 12.48 21.16
C LEU A 669 -27.91 13.95 20.77
N PHE A 670 -26.88 14.61 20.19
CA PHE A 670 -26.97 16.02 19.80
C PHE A 670 -27.85 16.25 18.56
N ASN A 671 -27.91 15.29 17.64
CA ASN A 671 -28.82 15.33 16.50
C ASN A 671 -30.26 14.91 16.85
N LYS A 672 -30.52 14.52 18.11
CA LYS A 672 -31.81 14.00 18.59
C LYS A 672 -32.27 12.76 17.82
N GLU A 673 -31.32 11.93 17.38
CA GLU A 673 -31.59 10.64 16.74
C GLU A 673 -31.61 9.52 17.79
N ASP A 674 -32.82 9.24 18.25
CA ASP A 674 -33.17 8.36 19.34
C ASP A 674 -32.91 6.87 19.04
N VAL A 675 -33.40 6.38 17.90
CA VAL A 675 -33.37 4.95 17.56
C VAL A 675 -31.95 4.41 17.49
N PHE A 676 -31.06 5.11 16.78
CA PHE A 676 -29.69 4.65 16.56
C PHE A 676 -28.84 4.78 17.81
N GLY A 677 -28.95 5.91 18.51
CA GLY A 677 -28.25 6.13 19.77
C GLY A 677 -28.60 5.05 20.80
N TYR A 678 -29.90 4.71 20.92
CA TYR A 678 -30.39 3.69 21.84
C TYR A 678 -29.87 2.28 21.54
N ASN A 679 -29.96 1.84 20.28
CA ASN A 679 -29.50 0.50 19.89
C ASN A 679 -28.02 0.33 20.23
N LYS A 680 -27.23 1.38 20.01
CA LYS A 680 -25.80 1.35 20.21
C LYS A 680 -25.38 1.45 21.68
N ILE A 681 -26.02 2.30 22.48
CA ILE A 681 -25.68 2.40 23.91
C ILE A 681 -26.01 1.10 24.67
N ARG A 682 -27.02 0.34 24.23
CA ARG A 682 -27.36 -0.97 24.82
C ARG A 682 -26.24 -1.99 24.69
N GLU A 683 -25.49 -1.95 23.60
CA GLU A 683 -24.33 -2.82 23.39
C GLU A 683 -23.25 -2.56 24.44
N PHE A 684 -22.93 -1.28 24.70
CA PHE A 684 -21.99 -0.91 25.75
C PHE A 684 -22.45 -1.38 27.12
N LEU A 685 -23.74 -1.23 27.43
CA LEU A 685 -24.31 -1.73 28.68
C LEU A 685 -24.23 -3.24 28.79
N GLY A 686 -24.32 -4.00 27.69
CA GLY A 686 -24.18 -5.46 27.72
C GLY A 686 -22.83 -5.92 28.32
N SER A 687 -21.74 -5.22 27.97
CA SER A 687 -20.36 -5.57 28.29
C SER A 687 -19.74 -4.79 29.46
N ASP A 688 -20.06 -3.50 29.61
CA ASP A 688 -19.43 -2.57 30.59
C ASP A 688 -20.42 -2.04 31.64
N ARG A 689 -21.16 -2.94 32.28
CA ARG A 689 -22.25 -2.59 33.23
C ARG A 689 -21.78 -1.77 34.42
N ASP A 690 -20.53 -1.95 34.82
CA ASP A 690 -19.88 -1.34 35.96
C ASP A 690 -19.50 0.13 35.71
N LYS A 691 -19.42 0.57 34.45
CA LYS A 691 -18.94 1.91 34.09
C LYS A 691 -20.06 2.95 34.12
N PRO A 692 -20.02 3.97 35.02
CA PRO A 692 -21.09 4.96 35.15
C PRO A 692 -21.31 5.82 33.91
N ARG A 693 -20.27 6.02 33.08
CA ARG A 693 -20.31 6.89 31.89
C ARG A 693 -21.35 6.43 30.87
N PHE A 694 -21.47 5.11 30.65
CA PHE A 694 -22.46 4.57 29.72
C PHE A 694 -23.88 4.71 30.25
N TRP A 695 -24.08 4.55 31.56
CA TRP A 695 -25.38 4.78 32.19
C TRP A 695 -25.79 6.25 32.15
N ASN A 696 -24.86 7.20 32.31
CA ASN A 696 -25.13 8.62 32.12
C ASN A 696 -25.61 8.90 30.69
N LEU A 697 -24.88 8.39 29.68
CA LEU A 697 -25.23 8.57 28.27
C LEU A 697 -26.57 7.90 27.93
N PHE A 698 -26.80 6.70 28.45
CA PHE A 698 -28.07 6.00 28.34
C PHE A 698 -29.22 6.83 28.92
N ASN A 699 -29.05 7.38 30.13
CA ASN A 699 -30.07 8.22 30.76
C ASN A 699 -30.36 9.49 29.95
N LEU A 700 -29.34 10.11 29.35
CA LEU A 700 -29.53 11.26 28.46
C LEU A 700 -30.31 10.90 27.19
N ILE A 701 -30.00 9.75 26.58
CA ILE A 701 -30.77 9.25 25.41
C ILE A 701 -32.22 8.98 25.82
N VAL A 702 -32.44 8.24 26.92
CA VAL A 702 -33.77 7.97 27.49
C VAL A 702 -34.54 9.28 27.74
N TYR A 703 -33.87 10.31 28.27
CA TYR A 703 -34.48 11.61 28.53
C TYR A 703 -34.95 12.31 27.24
N VAL A 704 -34.15 12.25 26.17
CA VAL A 704 -34.50 12.85 24.87
C VAL A 704 -35.61 12.07 24.15
N THR A 705 -35.55 10.74 24.20
CA THR A 705 -36.52 9.84 23.54
C THR A 705 -37.89 9.77 24.24
N GLN A 706 -37.89 9.87 25.58
CA GLN A 706 -39.04 9.60 26.45
C GLN A 706 -39.69 8.22 26.26
N ASP A 707 -38.99 7.25 25.67
CA ASP A 707 -39.54 5.92 25.41
C ASP A 707 -39.54 5.06 26.68
N THR A 708 -40.73 4.59 27.05
CA THR A 708 -40.95 3.78 28.27
C THR A 708 -40.44 2.35 28.13
N ARG A 709 -40.20 1.85 26.92
CA ARG A 709 -39.72 0.48 26.66
C ARG A 709 -38.36 0.20 27.31
N TYR A 710 -37.57 1.24 27.52
CA TYR A 710 -36.23 1.16 28.12
C TYR A 710 -36.25 0.65 29.55
N HIS A 711 -37.34 0.90 30.28
CA HIS A 711 -37.47 0.37 31.63
C HIS A 711 -37.59 -1.16 31.66
N ARG A 712 -38.32 -1.75 30.70
CA ARG A 712 -38.39 -3.22 30.58
C ARG A 712 -37.01 -3.80 30.32
N PHE A 713 -36.18 -3.11 29.56
CA PHE A 713 -34.79 -3.50 29.34
C PHE A 713 -33.98 -3.48 30.65
N ILE A 714 -34.04 -2.38 31.42
CA ILE A 714 -33.32 -2.28 32.71
C ILE A 714 -33.80 -3.36 33.71
N ILE A 715 -35.12 -3.54 33.87
CA ILE A 715 -35.67 -4.55 34.80
C ILE A 715 -35.31 -5.98 34.36
N ARG A 716 -35.34 -6.30 33.06
CA ARG A 716 -34.92 -7.63 32.59
C ARG A 716 -33.43 -7.86 32.81
N MET A 717 -32.64 -6.80 32.74
CA MET A 717 -31.19 -6.86 32.91
C MET A 717 -30.76 -7.03 34.36
N PHE A 718 -31.54 -6.49 35.30
CA PHE A 718 -31.36 -6.62 36.74
C PHE A 718 -32.59 -7.29 37.32
N ASP A 719 -32.55 -8.62 37.41
CA ASP A 719 -33.63 -9.47 37.93
C ASP A 719 -34.34 -8.82 39.13
N ARG A 720 -35.68 -8.95 39.19
CA ARG A 720 -36.51 -8.37 40.26
C ARG A 720 -36.02 -8.71 41.68
N ASN A 721 -35.27 -9.80 41.82
CA ASN A 721 -34.81 -10.35 43.09
C ASN A 721 -33.31 -10.15 43.37
N THR A 722 -32.51 -9.60 42.44
CA THR A 722 -31.08 -9.37 42.69
C THR A 722 -30.88 -8.03 43.37
N SER A 723 -31.14 -8.02 44.68
CA SER A 723 -30.95 -6.88 45.57
C SER A 723 -29.53 -6.33 45.46
N TYR A 724 -29.42 -5.14 44.86
CA TYR A 724 -28.29 -4.21 44.92
C TYR A 724 -26.86 -4.82 44.98
N ALA A 725 -26.45 -5.53 43.93
CA ALA A 725 -25.07 -6.03 43.81
C ALA A 725 -24.04 -4.88 43.90
N SER A 726 -22.89 -5.15 44.53
CA SER A 726 -21.85 -4.14 44.84
C SER A 726 -21.23 -3.44 43.63
N ASN A 727 -21.38 -4.00 42.43
CA ASN A 727 -20.70 -3.56 41.22
C ASN A 727 -21.58 -2.72 40.28
N ILE A 728 -22.81 -2.39 40.69
CA ILE A 728 -23.75 -1.61 39.87
C ILE A 728 -23.73 -0.14 40.30
N PRO A 729 -23.57 0.82 39.37
CA PRO A 729 -23.58 2.23 39.70
C PRO A 729 -24.90 2.67 40.37
N PRO A 730 -24.87 3.56 41.39
CA PRO A 730 -26.07 4.06 42.06
C PRO A 730 -27.13 4.65 41.11
N LEU A 731 -26.67 5.20 39.99
CA LEU A 731 -27.50 5.76 38.94
C LEU A 731 -28.52 4.78 38.37
N VAL A 732 -28.17 3.49 38.24
CA VAL A 732 -29.08 2.47 37.69
C VAL A 732 -30.32 2.35 38.57
N TYR A 733 -30.13 2.28 39.89
CA TYR A 733 -31.23 2.22 40.84
C TYR A 733 -32.08 3.49 40.81
N MET A 734 -31.43 4.67 40.66
CA MET A 734 -32.16 5.93 40.48
C MET A 734 -32.99 5.92 39.19
N MET A 735 -32.50 5.35 38.09
CA MET A 735 -33.27 5.22 36.85
C MET A 735 -34.50 4.32 37.00
N ILE A 736 -34.36 3.19 37.70
CA ILE A 736 -35.49 2.30 38.03
C ILE A 736 -36.52 3.05 38.88
N ALA A 737 -36.06 3.73 39.93
CA ALA A 737 -36.93 4.50 40.83
C ALA A 737 -37.62 5.67 40.11
N ASN A 738 -36.90 6.38 39.23
CA ASN A 738 -37.43 7.45 38.39
C ASN A 738 -38.54 6.97 37.48
N TYR A 739 -38.42 5.78 36.89
CA TYR A 739 -39.49 5.23 36.08
C TYR A 739 -40.79 5.04 36.88
N PHE A 740 -40.71 4.44 38.07
CA PHE A 740 -41.91 4.25 38.91
C PHE A 740 -42.50 5.59 39.38
N LEU A 741 -41.66 6.60 39.58
CA LEU A 741 -42.10 7.95 39.88
C LEU A 741 -42.87 8.55 38.68
N LEU A 742 -42.34 8.42 37.47
CA LEU A 742 -42.98 8.89 36.22
C LEU A 742 -44.25 8.11 35.88
N SER A 743 -44.32 6.82 36.23
CA SER A 743 -45.50 5.97 36.04
C SER A 743 -46.55 6.14 37.15
N ASN A 744 -46.46 7.21 37.96
CA ASN A 744 -47.33 7.51 39.10
C ASN A 744 -47.46 6.39 40.14
N SER A 745 -46.52 5.45 40.15
CA SER A 745 -46.48 4.29 41.03
C SER A 745 -45.69 4.62 42.30
N TYR A 746 -46.15 5.65 43.03
CA TYR A 746 -45.37 6.29 44.10
C TYR A 746 -44.95 5.33 45.23
N LYS A 747 -45.73 4.29 45.54
CA LYS A 747 -45.37 3.29 46.55
C LYS A 747 -44.14 2.47 46.13
N PHE A 748 -44.07 2.05 44.86
CA PHE A 748 -42.92 1.34 44.32
C PHE A 748 -41.70 2.25 44.24
N ALA A 749 -41.89 3.49 43.76
CA ALA A 749 -40.84 4.49 43.75
C ALA A 749 -40.27 4.75 45.16
N LEU A 750 -41.15 4.86 46.16
CA LEU A 750 -40.77 5.06 47.56
C LEU A 750 -39.88 3.94 48.08
N ASN A 751 -40.23 2.67 47.83
CA ASN A 751 -39.43 1.53 48.29
C ASN A 751 -38.01 1.58 47.72
N HIS A 752 -37.87 1.87 46.42
CA HIS A 752 -36.56 1.98 45.79
C HIS A 752 -35.76 3.19 46.31
N TYR A 753 -36.39 4.36 46.40
CA TYR A 753 -35.68 5.56 46.88
C TYR A 753 -35.27 5.50 48.34
N ASP A 754 -36.09 4.88 49.20
CA ASP A 754 -35.78 4.68 50.62
C ASP A 754 -34.55 3.78 50.78
N GLU A 755 -34.47 2.71 49.99
CA GLU A 755 -33.32 1.81 49.98
C GLU A 755 -32.04 2.47 49.43
N ILE A 756 -32.15 3.23 48.32
CA ILE A 756 -31.04 4.04 47.78
C ILE A 756 -30.54 5.02 48.83
N TYR A 757 -31.45 5.73 49.51
CA TYR A 757 -31.08 6.72 50.52
C TYR A 757 -30.41 6.10 51.73
N LYS A 758 -30.91 4.96 52.23
CA LYS A 758 -30.29 4.21 53.33
C LYS A 758 -28.83 3.85 53.04
N ARG A 759 -28.51 3.55 51.78
CA ARG A 759 -27.16 3.12 51.37
C ARG A 759 -26.23 4.26 51.02
N PHE A 760 -26.70 5.26 50.26
CA PHE A 760 -25.83 6.30 49.69
C PHE A 760 -26.01 7.69 50.29
N GLN A 761 -27.12 7.95 51.00
CA GLN A 761 -27.44 9.24 51.64
C GLN A 761 -27.28 10.47 50.72
N ILE A 762 -27.59 10.31 49.44
CA ILE A 762 -27.44 11.38 48.43
C ILE A 762 -28.48 12.49 48.69
N PRO A 763 -28.11 13.79 48.74
CA PRO A 763 -29.04 14.89 49.03
C PRO A 763 -30.25 14.94 48.08
N MET A 764 -30.00 14.75 46.78
CA MET A 764 -31.06 14.74 45.76
C MET A 764 -32.12 13.66 46.04
N VAL A 765 -31.70 12.49 46.54
CA VAL A 765 -32.63 11.41 46.89
C VAL A 765 -33.46 11.78 48.12
N ALA A 766 -32.87 12.45 49.11
CA ALA A 766 -33.63 12.98 50.25
C ALA A 766 -34.73 13.96 49.79
N MET A 767 -34.40 14.85 48.86
CA MET A 767 -35.39 15.77 48.28
C MET A 767 -36.49 15.02 47.51
N ILE A 768 -36.13 14.02 46.69
CA ILE A 768 -37.12 13.20 45.97
C ILE A 768 -38.04 12.45 46.95
N LEU A 769 -37.49 11.89 48.04
CA LEU A 769 -38.28 11.27 49.10
C LEU A 769 -39.25 12.26 49.75
N ALA A 770 -38.81 13.48 50.05
CA ALA A 770 -39.69 14.52 50.58
C ALA A 770 -40.87 14.82 49.64
N ILE A 771 -40.59 14.95 48.34
CA ILE A 771 -41.61 15.16 47.30
C ILE A 771 -42.55 13.94 47.23
N LEU A 772 -42.01 12.72 47.20
CA LEU A 772 -42.80 11.48 47.14
C LEU A 772 -43.77 11.35 48.31
N TYR A 773 -43.32 11.57 49.54
CA TYR A 773 -44.20 11.56 50.72
C TYR A 773 -45.29 12.62 50.62
N SER A 774 -44.97 13.82 50.13
CA SER A 774 -45.96 14.87 49.88
C SER A 774 -46.97 14.47 48.80
N GLN A 775 -46.54 13.83 47.71
CA GLN A 775 -47.42 13.34 46.64
C GLN A 775 -48.36 12.23 47.13
N ILE A 776 -47.83 11.27 47.91
CA ILE A 776 -48.64 10.20 48.49
C ILE A 776 -49.67 10.76 49.48
N ALA A 777 -49.29 11.77 50.28
CA ALA A 777 -50.23 12.45 51.19
C ALA A 777 -51.39 13.13 50.44
N ASN A 778 -51.13 13.64 49.23
CA ASN A 778 -52.11 14.29 48.37
C ASN A 778 -53.05 13.33 47.63
N GLN A 779 -52.79 12.01 47.63
CA GLN A 779 -53.70 11.05 47.00
C GLN A 779 -55.04 10.95 47.74
N LYS A 780 -56.11 10.65 46.97
CA LYS A 780 -57.50 10.62 47.46
C LYS A 780 -57.70 9.63 48.61
N TYR A 781 -57.12 8.43 48.52
CA TYR A 781 -57.39 7.29 49.42
C TYR A 781 -56.28 6.99 50.44
N THR A 782 -55.47 7.98 50.83
CA THR A 782 -54.35 7.77 51.75
C THR A 782 -54.75 7.89 53.22
N THR A 783 -54.44 6.87 54.03
CA THR A 783 -54.61 6.89 55.49
C THR A 783 -53.44 7.60 56.17
N ARG A 784 -53.69 8.27 57.31
CA ARG A 784 -52.66 8.97 58.11
C ARG A 784 -51.85 10.02 57.34
N LYS A 785 -52.51 10.87 56.54
CA LYS A 785 -51.89 11.94 55.74
C LYS A 785 -50.92 12.83 56.53
N GLN A 786 -51.28 13.18 57.77
CA GLN A 786 -50.44 14.00 58.65
C GLN A 786 -49.06 13.37 58.90
N ASN A 787 -49.01 12.05 59.13
CA ASN A 787 -47.74 11.36 59.36
C ASN A 787 -46.83 11.41 58.12
N LEU A 788 -47.41 11.29 56.92
CA LEU A 788 -46.66 11.36 55.67
C LEU A 788 -46.11 12.77 55.44
N LEU A 789 -46.86 13.82 55.77
CA LEU A 789 -46.36 15.19 55.70
C LEU A 789 -45.19 15.44 56.66
N VAL A 790 -45.24 14.88 57.88
CA VAL A 790 -44.12 14.94 58.82
C VAL A 790 -42.89 14.22 58.26
N GLN A 791 -43.06 13.05 57.63
CA GLN A 791 -41.96 12.35 56.95
C GLN A 791 -41.40 13.18 55.78
N ALA A 792 -42.25 13.84 55.00
CA ALA A 792 -41.82 14.73 53.93
C ALA A 792 -40.94 15.89 54.46
N MET A 793 -41.37 16.53 55.54
CA MET A 793 -40.58 17.60 56.19
C MET A 793 -39.25 17.09 56.73
N TYR A 794 -39.25 15.90 57.35
CA TYR A 794 -38.04 15.27 57.86
C TYR A 794 -36.99 15.03 56.76
N TYR A 795 -37.40 14.45 55.62
CA TYR A 795 -36.48 14.24 54.50
C TYR A 795 -36.03 15.54 53.85
N MET A 796 -36.88 16.57 53.84
CA MET A 796 -36.48 17.89 53.35
C MET A 796 -35.41 18.53 54.25
N GLU A 797 -35.55 18.41 55.57
CA GLU A 797 -34.54 18.87 56.53
C GLU A 797 -33.20 18.12 56.33
N ARG A 798 -33.26 16.82 56.02
CA ARG A 798 -32.07 16.04 55.66
C ARG A 798 -31.41 16.56 54.37
N TYR A 799 -32.18 16.91 53.35
CA TYR A 799 -31.65 17.55 52.14
C TYR A 799 -30.96 18.89 52.47
N GLN A 800 -31.59 19.74 53.27
CA GLN A 800 -31.00 21.03 53.69
C GLN A 800 -29.66 20.84 54.42
N LYS A 801 -29.58 19.84 55.31
CA LYS A 801 -28.37 19.56 56.11
C LYS A 801 -27.24 18.89 55.33
N SER A 802 -27.56 18.18 54.26
CA SER A 802 -26.60 17.40 53.46
C SER A 802 -26.10 18.13 52.22
N ARG A 803 -26.76 19.21 51.83
CA ARG A 803 -26.37 20.05 50.69
C ARG A 803 -25.37 21.12 51.14
N GLU A 804 -24.43 21.47 50.26
CA GLU A 804 -23.41 22.47 50.54
C GLU A 804 -24.01 23.87 50.82
N PRO A 805 -23.41 24.67 51.72
CA PRO A 805 -23.91 26.01 52.06
C PRO A 805 -24.00 26.96 50.86
N GLU A 806 -23.13 26.79 49.86
CA GLU A 806 -23.14 27.59 48.63
C GLU A 806 -24.43 27.40 47.83
N ALA A 807 -25.11 26.26 47.96
CA ALA A 807 -26.40 26.01 47.29
C ALA A 807 -27.60 26.61 48.06
N MET A 808 -27.40 27.56 48.98
CA MET A 808 -28.47 28.10 49.83
C MET A 808 -29.69 28.63 49.04
N ALA A 809 -29.48 29.24 47.87
CA ALA A 809 -30.57 29.68 47.01
C ALA A 809 -31.45 28.51 46.53
N GLU A 810 -30.81 27.43 46.05
CA GLU A 810 -31.45 26.16 45.65
C GLU A 810 -32.24 25.56 46.82
N ILE A 811 -31.59 25.48 48.00
CA ILE A 811 -32.16 24.88 49.21
C ILE A 811 -33.42 25.62 49.66
N LEU A 812 -33.36 26.94 49.77
CA LEU A 812 -34.49 27.78 50.18
C LEU A 812 -35.62 27.71 49.14
N TYR A 813 -35.29 27.78 47.85
CA TYR A 813 -36.28 27.69 46.79
C TYR A 813 -37.03 26.35 46.82
N ASN A 814 -36.31 25.22 46.86
CA ASN A 814 -36.91 23.89 46.89
C ASN A 814 -37.75 23.67 48.15
N THR A 815 -37.32 24.22 49.30
CA THR A 815 -38.08 24.16 50.55
C THR A 815 -39.38 24.96 50.44
N GLY A 816 -39.30 26.17 49.87
CA GLY A 816 -40.47 26.98 49.56
C GLY A 816 -41.44 26.28 48.61
N ARG A 817 -40.93 25.60 47.57
CA ARG A 817 -41.73 24.80 46.62
C ARG A 817 -42.45 23.65 47.31
N LEU A 818 -41.80 22.94 48.24
CA LEU A 818 -42.44 21.87 49.00
C LEU A 818 -43.60 22.41 49.86
N TYR A 819 -43.38 23.48 50.63
CA TYR A 819 -44.44 24.09 51.44
C TYR A 819 -45.57 24.66 50.59
N HIS A 820 -45.25 25.22 49.43
CA HIS A 820 -46.24 25.69 48.46
C HIS A 820 -47.11 24.53 47.99
N GLN A 821 -46.51 23.39 47.66
CA GLN A 821 -47.22 22.17 47.26
C GLN A 821 -48.09 21.57 48.37
N MET A 822 -47.67 21.71 49.63
CA MET A 822 -48.47 21.30 50.81
C MET A 822 -49.63 22.27 51.12
N GLY A 823 -49.71 23.42 50.44
CA GLY A 823 -50.71 24.45 50.69
C GLY A 823 -50.38 25.40 51.85
N ILE A 824 -49.17 25.33 52.41
CA ILE A 824 -48.70 26.23 53.48
C ILE A 824 -48.09 27.49 52.86
N ILE A 825 -48.95 28.29 52.23
CA ILE A 825 -48.58 29.41 51.36
C ILE A 825 -47.78 30.49 52.11
N SER A 826 -48.13 30.78 53.37
CA SER A 826 -47.46 31.80 54.18
C SER A 826 -45.98 31.47 54.41
N VAL A 827 -45.68 30.21 54.72
CA VAL A 827 -44.32 29.71 54.92
C VAL A 827 -43.57 29.66 53.59
N ALA A 828 -44.23 29.18 52.53
CA ALA A 828 -43.64 29.16 51.19
C ALA A 828 -43.16 30.54 50.74
N LYS A 829 -43.99 31.57 50.98
CA LYS A 829 -43.66 32.96 50.70
C LYS A 829 -42.38 33.42 51.42
N ASP A 830 -42.24 33.16 52.72
CA ASP A 830 -41.04 33.52 53.50
C ASP A 830 -39.77 32.89 52.88
N TYR A 831 -39.84 31.60 52.54
CA TYR A 831 -38.73 30.90 51.91
C TYR A 831 -38.34 31.50 50.55
N TYR A 832 -39.31 31.86 49.71
CA TYR A 832 -39.03 32.53 48.44
C TYR A 832 -38.43 33.93 48.62
N GLU A 833 -38.97 34.74 49.53
CA GLU A 833 -38.42 36.08 49.82
C GLU A 833 -36.99 36.01 50.37
N ARG A 834 -36.68 34.96 51.15
CA ARG A 834 -35.31 34.68 51.60
C ARG A 834 -34.42 34.21 50.46
N ALA A 835 -34.90 33.30 49.60
CA ALA A 835 -34.16 32.79 48.45
C ALA A 835 -33.78 33.90 47.48
N LEU A 836 -34.68 34.85 47.22
CA LEU A 836 -34.47 36.00 46.32
C LEU A 836 -33.33 36.93 46.76
N LYS A 837 -33.06 36.97 48.07
CA LYS A 837 -31.99 37.80 48.67
C LYS A 837 -30.62 37.13 48.65
N VAL A 838 -30.56 35.82 48.38
CA VAL A 838 -29.29 35.08 48.36
C VAL A 838 -28.53 35.43 47.08
N THR A 839 -27.29 35.84 47.25
CA THR A 839 -26.30 36.00 46.17
C THR A 839 -25.00 35.37 46.64
N ASN A 840 -24.29 34.71 45.74
CA ASN A 840 -22.97 34.16 46.02
C ASN A 840 -22.08 34.27 44.76
N PRO A 841 -20.74 34.12 44.91
CA PRO A 841 -19.82 34.23 43.78
C PRO A 841 -20.06 33.19 42.68
N LEU A 842 -20.61 32.01 43.00
CA LEU A 842 -20.88 30.96 42.02
C LEU A 842 -22.07 31.30 41.11
N ILE A 843 -23.11 31.92 41.68
CA ILE A 843 -24.28 32.42 40.94
C ILE A 843 -23.84 33.54 40.00
N GLU A 844 -22.91 34.40 40.41
CA GLU A 844 -22.35 35.45 39.55
C GLU A 844 -21.48 34.88 38.41
N GLN A 845 -20.74 33.80 38.66
CA GLN A 845 -19.93 33.13 37.64
C GLN A 845 -20.76 32.32 36.63
N TYR A 846 -21.85 31.71 37.08
CA TYR A 846 -22.70 30.83 36.25
C TYR A 846 -24.19 31.20 36.38
N PRO A 847 -24.58 32.42 35.96
CA PRO A 847 -25.94 32.91 36.14
C PRO A 847 -26.98 32.04 35.39
N ASP A 848 -26.65 31.58 34.19
CA ASP A 848 -27.56 30.78 33.34
C ASP A 848 -27.96 29.42 33.96
N ILE A 849 -27.21 28.93 34.95
CA ILE A 849 -27.40 27.60 35.55
C ILE A 849 -27.87 27.68 36.99
N LEU A 850 -27.37 28.66 37.75
CA LEU A 850 -27.55 28.74 39.20
C LEU A 850 -28.47 29.87 39.66
N ASP A 851 -28.75 30.88 38.82
CA ASP A 851 -29.66 31.96 39.20
C ASP A 851 -31.11 31.48 39.09
N LEU A 852 -31.80 31.42 40.23
CA LEU A 852 -33.20 31.01 40.35
C LEU A 852 -34.16 32.19 40.53
N LYS A 853 -33.70 33.44 40.39
CA LYS A 853 -34.51 34.64 40.68
C LYS A 853 -35.79 34.68 39.85
N MET A 854 -35.73 34.30 38.57
CA MET A 854 -36.92 34.32 37.70
C MET A 854 -37.96 33.30 38.18
N GLU A 855 -37.55 32.09 38.51
CA GLU A 855 -38.39 31.01 39.01
C GLU A 855 -39.00 31.35 40.37
N ILE A 856 -38.19 31.94 41.26
CA ILE A 856 -38.64 32.42 42.59
C ILE A 856 -39.69 33.53 42.41
N ALA A 857 -39.38 34.54 41.59
CA ALA A 857 -40.28 35.65 41.31
C ALA A 857 -41.60 35.19 40.68
N TYR A 858 -41.56 34.20 39.79
CA TYR A 858 -42.74 33.64 39.15
C TYR A 858 -43.66 32.96 40.17
N ASN A 859 -43.08 32.18 41.09
CA ASN A 859 -43.84 31.53 42.15
C ASN A 859 -44.43 32.54 43.15
N LEU A 860 -43.67 33.57 43.53
CA LEU A 860 -44.16 34.66 44.37
C LEU A 860 -45.31 35.42 43.70
N HIS A 861 -45.19 35.72 42.41
CA HIS A 861 -46.26 36.35 41.63
C HIS A 861 -47.57 35.53 41.70
N ILE A 862 -47.49 34.20 41.53
CA ILE A 862 -48.68 33.34 41.64
C ILE A 862 -49.31 33.44 43.02
N ILE A 863 -48.51 33.42 44.09
CA ILE A 863 -49.01 33.55 45.46
C ILE A 863 -49.71 34.90 45.66
N TYR A 864 -49.11 36.01 45.23
CA TYR A 864 -49.73 37.34 45.36
C TYR A 864 -50.99 37.48 44.50
N LYS A 865 -51.03 36.84 43.32
CA LYS A 865 -52.21 36.81 42.46
C LYS A 865 -53.36 36.04 43.12
N GLN A 866 -53.09 34.86 43.67
CA GLN A 866 -54.08 34.02 44.36
C GLN A 866 -54.62 34.70 45.63
N THR A 867 -53.79 35.44 46.34
CA THR A 867 -54.20 36.22 47.53
C THR A 867 -54.86 37.56 47.20
N GLY A 868 -55.01 37.91 45.91
CA GLY A 868 -55.67 39.14 45.45
C GLY A 868 -54.78 40.40 45.44
N ASN A 869 -53.52 40.31 45.86
CA ASN A 869 -52.57 41.44 45.87
C ASN A 869 -51.94 41.66 44.48
N LYS A 870 -52.76 42.19 43.56
CA LYS A 870 -52.35 42.46 42.17
C LYS A 870 -51.18 43.44 42.06
N HIS A 871 -51.05 44.39 42.99
CA HIS A 871 -49.96 45.38 42.98
C HIS A 871 -48.60 44.72 43.22
N MET A 872 -48.47 43.92 44.28
CA MET A 872 -47.22 43.21 44.56
C MET A 872 -46.92 42.15 43.50
N ALA A 873 -47.96 41.45 43.01
CA ALA A 873 -47.82 40.51 41.92
C ALA A 873 -47.22 41.17 40.66
N ARG A 874 -47.65 42.39 40.33
CA ARG A 874 -47.12 43.16 39.19
C ARG A 874 -45.71 43.68 39.44
N LYS A 875 -45.44 44.16 40.66
CA LYS A 875 -44.11 44.65 41.06
C LYS A 875 -43.04 43.57 40.88
N ILE A 876 -43.28 42.37 41.40
CA ILE A 876 -42.30 41.27 41.33
C ILE A 876 -41.99 40.84 39.88
N LEU A 877 -42.99 40.89 38.99
CA LEU A 877 -42.74 40.63 37.58
C LEU A 877 -41.82 41.70 36.97
N TYR A 878 -42.09 42.98 37.21
CA TYR A 878 -41.24 44.07 36.69
C TYR A 878 -39.83 44.07 37.26
N ASP A 879 -39.66 43.75 38.54
CA ASP A 879 -38.37 43.81 39.21
C ASP A 879 -37.44 42.63 38.83
N HIS A 880 -37.99 41.48 38.42
CA HIS A 880 -37.21 40.24 38.29
C HIS A 880 -37.46 39.38 37.05
N ILE A 881 -38.51 39.61 36.25
CA ILE A 881 -38.88 38.75 35.11
C ILE A 881 -38.94 39.51 33.78
N VAL A 882 -39.28 40.81 33.79
CA VAL A 882 -39.35 41.59 32.55
C VAL A 882 -37.92 41.82 32.03
N ILE A 883 -37.65 41.20 30.86
CA ILE A 883 -36.41 41.33 30.08
C ILE A 883 -36.37 42.69 29.38
#